data_AF-A0A8J4CGT6-F1
#
_entry.id   AF-A0A8J4CGT6-F1
#
_cell.length_a   1.000
_cell.length_b   1.000
_cell.length_c   1.000
_cell.angle_alpha   90.00
_cell.angle_beta   90.00
_cell.angle_gamma   90.00
#
_symmetry.space_group_name_H-M   'P 1'
#
loop_
_entity.id
_entity.type
_entity.pdbx_description
1 polymer ?
#
loop_
_entity_poly.entity_id
_entity_poly.type
_entity_poly.pdbx_seq_one_letter_code
_entity_poly.pdbx_strand_id
1 'polypeptide(L)'
;AVVTGAAAPAAVLEGVGLAAGAFCVTAEGLPEVDVSFLTTKLLQQVQSGRSSGISRSSLLGAALAASRLHPTDWAARQQVLGELRAQLLAGPTAVVRSAAATALAVLAGSLAADPAIYIRMGGGSDGNVGDGGGGSHHSRELMAVAEAVSCLIAALGALCPALAAPLADLATHGMPPGWPSPEGAAFVKGPRPLKDEVDEQEVLPGTAVSLASLLCDVNRAHGLPTGALSHFLSALTQVITAAATAAGDGDCNNDHCSGASASATVTMAALESTAVLAPEIIRYQQMQASELSYVIRTVRELMRPHAEVEGETCGSRGSSVPVSGNGGDGRVRGAAAYCLACVAVAALRQGLLTPELISELGLSPAASAPASAAPSLRPGSEGAGPTTVLLAIVSELEEQACGGSSCGSGAATANKGQYMVAARMGAVAGLAAVLVPPPSSLVDALAPIPASALSTGLMAQPEHLAPAKAAVRALERLATTDTDPWVSAAAAFHLAAVSAAVEAAEDNGEDSMGPSGGGDGGAAGTAAAGAGTGGAGDGPGRASASTAGGGGGRAGSSGPKPLSLYPLEGAVRPLVTALTDGCRHSSLHLTSLPDTLLALAAAPALPAADWPTVCRTLLAKASGTAEDPNTAAAGVRLLAATLLLALAHGSIPSLGLGALLEELVAPTRFAALPAAVQGLILVRLPALLRSLTPKRSAAVVQGLPGLLATSARKLPPAGLTFDSTDGGGAGGAGFPWSFPAGLDEPTLQLLWLRRIRQSLSGPGVAGPEGGGVSSSTANDECFGAASWLSAHCWLGLLAVCRGWQAKDAALTHRDVTQATHTTIAELASKLPALPPLQPGEAAQLMAWAAAPWVAVTSGSGGGDDWESYGSSGRPLAAEVAVLNPVADRGGGGGGEGPESAARAAVTLWSLAACCLRCLRPEFLTTQVLTAQALTAETLTAQAVTAETLASLQLRCVLVASGHVSYRELMPVRTAAASAAVSAAGHVYGDPLLTPLSLALASTPQAFQVQVLLQTLDAARTAPQPGPSLELGAALVAAALGYATSAASAAAPELCVALSSRRAALECLPYTLPRLLSRSPWSSSCEAVAQALLAVAREGLRRGVQGPVVGVSKEADQAGDIVLTCLWALRDVLPAYTHDQLHATLTWQTLARVVDIVEV
;
A
#
# COMPACT_ATOMS: atom_id res chain seq x y z
N ALA A 1 17.34 -2.11 17.23
CA ALA A 1 17.33 -0.90 18.08
C ALA A 1 17.11 0.42 17.30
N VAL A 2 16.82 0.46 15.99
CA VAL A 2 16.43 1.72 15.32
C VAL A 2 15.42 1.44 14.21
N VAL A 3 14.11 1.65 14.47
CA VAL A 3 13.07 1.89 13.44
C VAL A 3 11.90 2.61 14.12
N THR A 4 11.60 3.86 13.71
CA THR A 4 10.43 4.63 14.18
C THR A 4 9.75 5.33 12.99
N GLY A 5 8.59 4.85 12.53
CA GLY A 5 7.71 5.55 11.59
C GLY A 5 6.42 4.77 11.30
N ALA A 6 5.24 5.26 11.65
CA ALA A 6 4.18 4.49 12.33
C ALA A 6 3.24 3.49 11.57
N ALA A 7 3.42 3.09 10.30
CA ALA A 7 2.51 2.10 9.68
C ALA A 7 3.19 0.89 8.99
N ALA A 8 4.25 1.10 8.20
CA ALA A 8 5.07 0.01 7.65
C ALA A 8 5.90 -0.81 8.68
N PRO A 9 6.34 -0.29 9.83
CA PRO A 9 7.17 -1.02 10.76
C PRO A 9 6.34 -1.95 11.62
N ALA A 10 5.00 -1.82 11.69
CA ALA A 10 4.20 -2.79 12.44
C ALA A 10 4.31 -4.17 11.78
N ALA A 11 4.11 -4.27 10.46
CA ALA A 11 4.28 -5.50 9.70
C ALA A 11 5.74 -6.00 9.66
N VAL A 12 6.73 -5.10 9.58
CA VAL A 12 8.15 -5.49 9.62
C VAL A 12 8.55 -5.96 11.03
N LEU A 13 8.11 -5.27 12.09
CA LEU A 13 8.36 -5.68 13.47
C LEU A 13 7.59 -6.97 13.81
N GLU A 14 6.42 -7.19 13.20
CA GLU A 14 5.69 -8.45 13.22
C GLU A 14 6.49 -9.61 12.61
N GLY A 15 7.15 -9.39 11.48
CA GLY A 15 8.07 -10.39 10.92
C GLY A 15 9.29 -10.63 11.83
N VAL A 16 9.83 -9.57 12.43
CA VAL A 16 11.09 -9.62 13.21
C VAL A 16 10.96 -10.46 14.47
N GLY A 17 9.85 -10.38 15.22
CA GLY A 17 9.67 -11.17 16.45
C GLY A 17 9.70 -12.68 16.17
N LEU A 18 8.96 -13.11 15.14
CA LEU A 18 8.88 -14.52 14.75
C LEU A 18 10.16 -14.99 14.08
N ALA A 19 10.77 -14.17 13.22
CA ALA A 19 12.06 -14.47 12.60
C ALA A 19 13.19 -14.61 13.64
N ALA A 20 13.17 -13.79 14.70
CA ALA A 20 14.13 -13.88 15.79
C ALA A 20 13.97 -15.18 16.59
N GLY A 21 12.74 -15.60 16.88
CA GLY A 21 12.49 -16.90 17.50
C GLY A 21 12.84 -18.08 16.59
N ALA A 22 12.49 -18.01 15.31
CA ALA A 22 12.85 -19.02 14.32
C ALA A 22 14.37 -19.15 14.17
N PHE A 23 15.10 -18.02 14.17
CA PHE A 23 16.56 -18.00 14.17
C PHE A 23 17.14 -18.71 15.40
N CYS A 24 16.57 -18.52 16.59
CA CYS A 24 16.98 -19.29 17.77
C CYS A 24 16.73 -20.79 17.62
N VAL A 25 15.70 -21.20 16.87
CA VAL A 25 15.41 -22.61 16.61
C VAL A 25 16.33 -23.19 15.55
N THR A 26 16.74 -22.44 14.54
CA THR A 26 17.56 -22.96 13.42
C THR A 26 19.07 -22.78 13.62
N ALA A 27 19.51 -21.78 14.38
CA ALA A 27 20.92 -21.54 14.64
C ALA A 27 21.43 -22.43 15.79
N GLU A 28 21.87 -23.63 15.43
CA GLU A 28 22.62 -24.49 16.35
C GLU A 28 23.90 -23.79 16.83
N GLY A 29 24.15 -23.78 18.14
CA GLY A 29 25.36 -23.21 18.73
C GLY A 29 25.30 -21.75 19.17
N LEU A 30 24.12 -21.11 19.20
CA LEU A 30 23.99 -19.79 19.83
C LEU A 30 24.34 -19.84 21.33
N PRO A 31 25.13 -18.89 21.87
CA PRO A 31 25.38 -18.80 23.29
C PRO A 31 24.07 -18.65 24.07
N GLU A 32 23.93 -19.38 25.17
CA GLU A 32 22.72 -19.36 26.02
C GLU A 32 22.38 -17.94 26.51
N VAL A 33 23.41 -17.13 26.77
CA VAL A 33 23.27 -15.72 27.17
C VAL A 33 22.56 -14.88 26.10
N ASP A 34 22.82 -15.16 24.82
CA ASP A 34 22.21 -14.43 23.71
C ASP A 34 20.75 -14.84 23.50
N VAL A 35 20.45 -16.14 23.66
CA VAL A 35 19.07 -16.66 23.62
C VAL A 35 18.25 -16.10 24.79
N SER A 36 18.82 -16.06 26.00
CA SER A 36 18.18 -15.51 27.20
C SER A 36 17.97 -13.99 27.07
N PHE A 37 18.95 -13.26 26.54
CA PHE A 37 18.84 -11.83 26.25
C PHE A 37 17.74 -11.54 25.21
N LEU A 38 17.70 -12.30 24.11
CA LEU A 38 16.70 -12.15 23.06
C LEU A 38 15.30 -12.45 23.59
N THR A 39 15.14 -13.54 24.34
CA THR A 39 13.88 -13.92 25.00
C THR A 39 13.37 -12.79 25.90
N THR A 40 14.26 -12.21 26.71
CA THR A 40 13.94 -11.07 27.58
C THR A 40 13.54 -9.82 26.77
N LYS A 41 14.20 -9.56 25.64
CA LYS A 41 13.87 -8.43 24.77
C LYS A 41 12.52 -8.58 24.08
N LEU A 42 12.20 -9.79 23.60
CA LEU A 42 10.90 -10.09 23.01
C LEU A 42 9.79 -9.98 24.06
N LEU A 43 10.01 -10.47 25.28
CA LEU A 43 9.09 -10.27 26.41
C LEU A 43 8.90 -8.78 26.75
N GLN A 44 9.97 -7.98 26.81
CA GLN A 44 9.88 -6.53 27.04
C GLN A 44 9.05 -5.85 25.94
N GLN A 45 9.13 -6.32 24.70
CA GLN A 45 8.31 -5.79 23.60
C GLN A 45 6.82 -6.15 23.79
N VAL A 46 6.51 -7.38 24.18
CA VAL A 46 5.14 -7.80 24.52
C VAL A 46 4.56 -6.94 25.64
N GLN A 47 5.32 -6.76 26.72
CA GLN A 47 4.91 -5.98 27.89
C GLN A 47 4.77 -4.48 27.59
N SER A 48 5.44 -3.97 26.55
CA SER A 48 5.36 -2.56 26.18
C SER A 48 3.98 -2.13 25.67
N GLY A 49 3.10 -3.08 25.32
CA GLY A 49 1.72 -2.80 24.86
C GLY A 49 1.64 -2.01 23.55
N ARG A 50 2.76 -1.85 22.82
CA ARG A 50 2.82 -1.09 21.58
C ARG A 50 2.33 -1.98 20.43
N SER A 51 1.03 -1.90 20.15
CA SER A 51 0.26 -2.60 19.10
C SER A 51 0.03 -4.12 19.29
N SER A 52 -1.16 -4.57 18.86
CA SER A 52 -1.63 -5.97 18.96
C SER A 52 -0.89 -6.93 18.01
N GLY A 53 -0.37 -6.43 16.89
CA GLY A 53 0.38 -7.25 15.94
C GLY A 53 1.82 -7.55 16.39
N ILE A 54 2.53 -6.53 16.89
CA ILE A 54 3.90 -6.68 17.41
C ILE A 54 3.93 -7.66 18.60
N SER A 55 2.89 -7.65 19.43
CA SER A 55 2.76 -8.57 20.55
C SER A 55 2.57 -10.03 20.11
N ARG A 56 1.83 -10.34 19.04
CA ARG A 56 1.66 -11.72 18.54
C ARG A 56 2.98 -12.38 18.16
N SER A 57 3.74 -11.74 17.28
CA SER A 57 5.01 -12.28 16.78
C SER A 57 6.09 -12.33 17.85
N SER A 58 6.12 -11.35 18.75
CA SER A 58 7.08 -11.30 19.85
C SER A 58 6.77 -12.37 20.91
N LEU A 59 5.49 -12.68 21.16
CA LEU A 59 5.08 -13.77 22.04
C LEU A 59 5.52 -15.13 21.51
N LEU A 60 5.23 -15.41 20.23
CA LEU A 60 5.66 -16.64 19.56
C LEU A 60 7.18 -16.73 19.49
N GLY A 61 7.84 -15.63 19.12
CA GLY A 61 9.29 -15.53 19.10
C GLY A 61 9.93 -15.79 20.45
N ALA A 62 9.37 -15.23 21.52
CA ALA A 62 9.84 -15.44 22.89
C ALA A 62 9.68 -16.90 23.33
N ALA A 63 8.54 -17.54 23.01
CA ALA A 63 8.33 -18.96 23.30
C ALA A 63 9.29 -19.87 22.54
N LEU A 64 9.52 -19.61 21.25
CA LEU A 64 10.48 -20.36 20.42
C LEU A 64 11.92 -20.18 20.94
N ALA A 65 12.32 -18.97 21.30
CA ALA A 65 13.62 -18.73 21.92
C ALA A 65 13.74 -19.42 23.29
N ALA A 66 12.71 -19.34 24.13
CA ALA A 66 12.67 -19.98 25.44
C ALA A 66 12.71 -21.52 25.38
N SER A 67 12.13 -22.11 24.33
CA SER A 67 12.18 -23.56 24.06
C SER A 67 13.60 -24.09 23.88
N ARG A 68 14.54 -23.21 23.47
CA ARG A 68 15.95 -23.53 23.22
C ARG A 68 16.88 -23.19 24.39
N LEU A 69 16.40 -22.52 25.44
CA LEU A 69 17.19 -22.28 26.64
C LEU A 69 17.61 -23.60 27.27
N HIS A 70 18.73 -23.66 27.98
CA HIS A 70 19.12 -24.89 28.67
C HIS A 70 18.14 -25.13 29.85
N PRO A 71 17.86 -26.40 30.23
CA PRO A 71 17.00 -26.70 31.40
C PRO A 71 17.47 -26.09 32.73
N THR A 72 18.69 -25.53 32.81
CA THR A 72 19.18 -24.79 33.99
C THR A 72 18.67 -23.36 34.06
N ASP A 73 18.34 -22.71 32.94
CA ASP A 73 17.75 -21.35 32.92
C ASP A 73 16.23 -21.41 33.11
N TRP A 74 15.83 -22.07 34.20
CA TRP A 74 14.42 -22.23 34.56
C TRP A 74 13.73 -20.90 34.85
N ALA A 75 14.47 -19.92 35.38
CA ALA A 75 13.92 -18.61 35.71
C ALA A 75 13.40 -17.88 34.46
N ALA A 76 14.17 -17.88 33.37
CA ALA A 76 13.74 -17.28 32.11
C ALA A 76 12.55 -18.02 31.49
N ARG A 77 12.59 -19.38 31.46
CA ARG A 77 11.46 -20.20 30.99
C ARG A 77 10.18 -19.94 31.81
N GLN A 78 10.30 -19.87 33.14
CA GLN A 78 9.18 -19.60 34.05
C GLN A 78 8.61 -18.19 33.86
N GLN A 79 9.47 -17.19 33.61
CA GLN A 79 9.03 -15.83 33.31
C GLN A 79 8.21 -15.78 32.00
N VAL A 80 8.67 -16.45 30.95
CA VAL A 80 7.94 -16.53 29.66
C VAL A 80 6.60 -17.23 29.84
N LEU A 81 6.57 -18.36 30.56
CA LEU A 81 5.34 -19.07 30.89
C LEU A 81 4.35 -18.19 31.68
N GLY A 82 4.83 -17.44 32.66
CA GLY A 82 4.00 -16.52 33.45
C GLY A 82 3.36 -15.43 32.58
N GLU A 83 4.14 -14.81 31.69
CA GLU A 83 3.62 -13.80 30.76
C GLU A 83 2.63 -14.40 29.76
N LEU A 84 2.92 -15.58 29.19
CA LEU A 84 2.03 -16.27 28.27
C LEU A 84 0.67 -16.57 28.90
N ARG A 85 0.64 -17.03 30.16
CA ARG A 85 -0.61 -17.24 30.90
C ARG A 85 -1.35 -15.93 31.14
N ALA A 86 -0.64 -14.88 31.53
CA ALA A 86 -1.24 -13.57 31.73
C ALA A 86 -1.88 -13.03 30.45
N GLN A 87 -1.19 -13.17 29.31
CA GLN A 87 -1.71 -12.74 27.99
C GLN A 87 -2.83 -13.64 27.49
N LEU A 88 -2.83 -14.95 27.76
CA LEU A 88 -3.94 -15.84 27.42
C LEU A 88 -5.22 -15.47 28.19
N LEU A 89 -5.11 -15.21 29.49
CA LEU A 89 -6.26 -14.96 30.36
C LEU A 89 -6.75 -13.51 30.34
N ALA A 90 -5.85 -12.55 30.14
CA ALA A 90 -6.12 -11.12 30.26
C ALA A 90 -5.66 -10.29 29.06
N GLY A 91 -5.21 -10.93 27.97
CA GLY A 91 -4.77 -10.25 26.76
C GLY A 91 -5.83 -9.30 26.19
N PRO A 92 -5.41 -8.16 25.63
CA PRO A 92 -6.32 -7.10 25.21
C PRO A 92 -7.11 -7.42 23.93
N THR A 93 -6.64 -8.37 23.11
CA THR A 93 -7.27 -8.74 21.83
C THR A 93 -7.29 -10.26 21.63
N ALA A 94 -8.19 -10.76 20.79
CA ALA A 94 -8.23 -12.16 20.38
C ALA A 94 -6.91 -12.67 19.82
N VAL A 95 -6.35 -11.94 18.86
CA VAL A 95 -5.08 -12.28 18.20
C VAL A 95 -3.96 -12.52 19.21
N VAL A 96 -3.87 -11.70 20.27
CA VAL A 96 -2.85 -11.85 21.32
C VAL A 96 -3.11 -13.08 22.18
N ARG A 97 -4.37 -13.37 22.52
CA ARG A 97 -4.73 -14.57 23.30
C ARG A 97 -4.49 -15.86 22.52
N SER A 98 -4.87 -15.88 21.24
CA SER A 98 -4.60 -17.00 20.33
C SER A 98 -3.10 -17.24 20.17
N ALA A 99 -2.32 -16.17 19.96
CA ALA A 99 -0.86 -16.25 19.91
C ALA A 99 -0.24 -16.74 21.23
N ALA A 100 -0.77 -16.28 22.38
CA ALA A 100 -0.34 -16.73 23.70
C ALA A 100 -0.67 -18.21 23.94
N ALA A 101 -1.83 -18.70 23.49
CA ALA A 101 -2.18 -20.12 23.53
C ALA A 101 -1.19 -20.97 22.73
N THR A 102 -0.88 -20.57 21.48
CA THR A 102 0.08 -21.29 20.63
C THR A 102 1.49 -21.25 21.21
N ALA A 103 1.95 -20.08 21.65
CA ALA A 103 3.25 -19.93 22.28
C ALA A 103 3.37 -20.74 23.59
N LEU A 104 2.29 -20.80 24.40
CA LEU A 104 2.23 -21.61 25.61
C LEU A 104 2.31 -23.11 25.28
N ALA A 105 1.57 -23.57 24.27
CA ALA A 105 1.62 -24.96 23.82
C ALA A 105 3.01 -25.35 23.29
N VAL A 106 3.64 -24.50 22.47
CA VAL A 106 4.99 -24.76 21.94
C VAL A 106 6.03 -24.86 23.07
N LEU A 107 6.01 -23.93 24.01
CA LEU A 107 6.97 -23.94 25.13
C LEU A 107 6.71 -25.10 26.09
N ALA A 108 5.44 -25.42 26.40
CA ALA A 108 5.11 -26.57 27.23
C ALA A 108 5.42 -27.90 26.51
N GLY A 109 5.21 -27.98 25.20
CA GLY A 109 5.56 -29.15 24.38
C GLY A 109 7.07 -29.38 24.35
N SER A 110 7.87 -28.32 24.21
CA SER A 110 9.32 -28.45 24.30
C SER A 110 9.80 -28.88 25.68
N LEU A 111 9.11 -28.46 26.74
CA LEU A 111 9.38 -28.94 28.09
C LEU A 111 9.04 -30.42 28.24
N ALA A 112 7.89 -30.86 27.74
CA ALA A 112 7.50 -32.28 27.77
C ALA A 112 8.51 -33.15 27.00
N ALA A 113 8.99 -32.67 25.85
CA ALA A 113 9.97 -33.37 25.03
C ALA A 113 11.40 -33.37 25.60
N ASP A 114 11.70 -32.63 26.67
CA ASP A 114 13.05 -32.50 27.24
C ASP A 114 13.49 -33.81 27.94
N PRO A 115 14.51 -34.52 27.42
CA PRO A 115 14.95 -35.79 27.98
C PRO A 115 15.54 -35.64 29.39
N ALA A 116 15.95 -34.44 29.80
CA ALA A 116 16.52 -34.20 31.13
C ALA A 116 15.49 -34.43 32.26
N ILE A 117 14.20 -34.37 31.96
CA ILE A 117 13.11 -34.69 32.91
C ILE A 117 13.22 -36.16 33.37
N TYR A 118 13.64 -37.08 32.48
CA TYR A 118 13.75 -38.51 32.79
C TYR A 118 14.90 -38.83 33.74
N ILE A 119 16.05 -38.16 33.56
CA ILE A 119 17.27 -38.44 34.33
C ILE A 119 17.07 -38.10 35.81
N ARG A 120 16.27 -37.06 36.11
CA ARG A 120 15.98 -36.65 37.50
C ARG A 120 14.92 -37.51 38.19
N MET A 121 13.97 -38.08 37.46
CA MET A 121 12.88 -38.88 38.04
C MET A 121 13.30 -40.33 38.33
N GLY A 122 14.27 -40.90 37.59
CA GLY A 122 14.67 -42.31 37.72
C GLY A 122 15.72 -42.64 38.81
N GLY A 123 16.32 -41.64 39.47
CA GLY A 123 17.51 -41.84 40.32
C GLY A 123 17.28 -42.10 41.82
N GLY A 124 16.05 -42.29 42.29
CA GLY A 124 15.71 -42.22 43.73
C GLY A 124 15.46 -43.54 44.47
N SER A 125 15.67 -44.72 43.87
CA SER A 125 15.21 -46.00 44.44
C SER A 125 16.25 -46.84 45.19
N ASP A 126 17.46 -46.34 45.46
CA ASP A 126 18.45 -47.13 46.21
C ASP A 126 18.54 -46.69 47.67
N GLY A 127 17.58 -47.23 48.44
CA GLY A 127 17.67 -47.61 49.84
C GLY A 127 18.52 -46.78 50.79
N ASN A 128 17.91 -45.78 51.44
CA ASN A 128 18.07 -45.71 52.90
C ASN A 128 16.85 -45.06 53.56
N VAL A 129 16.25 -45.84 54.45
CA VAL A 129 15.05 -45.54 55.24
C VAL A 129 15.40 -44.52 56.32
N GLY A 130 14.60 -43.45 56.44
CA GLY A 130 14.79 -42.43 57.47
C GLY A 130 13.70 -41.36 57.49
N ASP A 131 12.45 -41.80 57.61
CA ASP A 131 11.30 -41.17 58.30
C ASP A 131 11.05 -39.65 58.17
N GLY A 132 9.86 -39.30 57.64
CA GLY A 132 9.13 -38.09 58.04
C GLY A 132 9.09 -36.92 57.06
N GLY A 133 8.34 -37.04 55.96
CA GLY A 133 7.90 -35.88 55.16
C GLY A 133 7.73 -36.16 53.67
N GLY A 134 6.74 -36.99 53.31
CA GLY A 134 6.43 -37.36 51.92
C GLY A 134 5.80 -36.22 51.10
N GLY A 135 6.56 -35.15 50.86
CA GLY A 135 6.23 -34.17 49.82
C GLY A 135 6.57 -34.77 48.47
N SER A 136 5.56 -35.03 47.64
CA SER A 136 5.75 -35.43 46.24
C SER A 136 6.43 -34.29 45.49
N HIS A 137 7.76 -34.33 45.42
CA HIS A 137 8.57 -33.39 44.66
C HIS A 137 8.43 -33.70 43.17
N HIS A 138 7.30 -33.31 42.58
CA HIS A 138 7.15 -33.24 41.13
C HIS A 138 8.21 -32.29 40.59
N SER A 139 8.82 -32.63 39.44
CA SER A 139 9.75 -31.71 38.80
C SER A 139 9.02 -30.42 38.41
N ARG A 140 9.72 -29.29 38.47
CA ARG A 140 9.12 -27.97 38.19
C ARG A 140 8.65 -27.87 36.74
N GLU A 141 9.34 -28.59 35.86
CA GLU A 141 9.03 -28.74 34.46
C GLU A 141 7.68 -29.44 34.25
N LEU A 142 7.43 -30.55 34.96
CA LEU A 142 6.15 -31.28 34.92
C LEU A 142 4.99 -30.43 35.46
N MET A 143 5.22 -29.70 36.55
CA MET A 143 4.25 -28.74 37.09
C MET A 143 3.91 -27.67 36.06
N ALA A 144 4.89 -27.12 35.34
CA ALA A 144 4.66 -26.10 34.33
C ALA A 144 3.86 -26.60 33.13
N VAL A 145 4.10 -27.84 32.67
CA VAL A 145 3.33 -28.46 31.60
C VAL A 145 1.89 -28.70 32.05
N ALA A 146 1.68 -29.25 33.24
CA ALA A 146 0.33 -29.43 33.79
C ALA A 146 -0.42 -28.10 34.01
N GLU A 147 0.28 -27.06 34.46
CA GLU A 147 -0.28 -25.70 34.57
C GLU A 147 -0.64 -25.11 33.20
N ALA A 148 0.18 -25.34 32.17
CA ALA A 148 -0.10 -24.91 30.80
C ALA A 148 -1.35 -25.61 30.24
N VAL A 149 -1.45 -26.93 30.42
CA VAL A 149 -2.63 -27.73 30.05
C VAL A 149 -3.87 -27.22 30.77
N SER A 150 -3.80 -27.01 32.09
CA SER A 150 -4.91 -26.47 32.89
C SER A 150 -5.32 -25.05 32.44
N CYS A 151 -4.36 -24.17 32.12
CA CYS A 151 -4.64 -22.84 31.58
C CYS A 151 -5.35 -22.89 30.23
N LEU A 152 -4.93 -23.75 29.31
CA LEU A 152 -5.55 -23.92 28.00
C LEU A 152 -6.96 -24.49 28.13
N ILE A 153 -7.18 -25.47 29.02
CA ILE A 153 -8.49 -26.02 29.32
C ILE A 153 -9.42 -24.97 29.95
N ALA A 154 -8.93 -24.17 30.89
CA ALA A 154 -9.71 -23.10 31.51
C ALA A 154 -10.06 -21.99 30.51
N ALA A 155 -9.12 -21.61 29.65
CA ALA A 155 -9.37 -20.68 28.55
C ALA A 155 -10.42 -21.22 27.59
N LEU A 156 -10.30 -22.50 27.21
CA LEU A 156 -11.26 -23.16 26.34
C LEU A 156 -12.63 -23.33 27.00
N GLY A 157 -12.68 -23.63 28.30
CA GLY A 157 -13.94 -23.78 29.06
C GLY A 157 -14.76 -22.51 29.14
N ALA A 158 -14.09 -21.36 29.13
CA ALA A 158 -14.78 -20.08 29.06
C ALA A 158 -15.29 -19.74 27.65
N LEU A 159 -14.63 -20.24 26.60
CA LEU A 159 -14.97 -19.94 25.20
C LEU A 159 -15.95 -20.96 24.59
N CYS A 160 -15.77 -22.25 24.91
CA CYS A 160 -16.60 -23.35 24.47
C CYS A 160 -16.64 -24.47 25.51
N PRO A 161 -17.64 -24.45 26.43
CA PRO A 161 -17.82 -25.49 27.43
C PRO A 161 -17.97 -26.90 26.82
N ALA A 162 -18.60 -26.99 25.64
CA ALA A 162 -18.83 -28.26 24.94
C ALA A 162 -17.53 -28.95 24.49
N LEU A 163 -16.51 -28.17 24.10
CA LEU A 163 -15.20 -28.70 23.72
C LEU A 163 -14.29 -28.90 24.94
N ALA A 164 -14.44 -28.07 25.97
CA ALA A 164 -13.58 -28.11 27.15
C ALA A 164 -13.78 -29.34 28.02
N ALA A 165 -15.02 -29.82 28.19
CA ALA A 165 -15.30 -31.01 29.00
C ALA A 165 -14.55 -32.28 28.50
N PRO A 166 -14.63 -32.67 27.21
CA PRO A 166 -13.89 -33.83 26.73
C PRO A 166 -12.36 -33.63 26.72
N LEU A 167 -11.89 -32.39 26.57
CA LEU A 167 -10.47 -32.05 26.65
C LEU A 167 -9.93 -32.08 28.09
N ALA A 168 -10.74 -31.66 29.06
CA ALA A 168 -10.43 -31.76 30.47
C ALA A 168 -10.43 -33.22 30.93
N ASP A 169 -11.39 -34.02 30.45
CA ASP A 169 -11.45 -35.46 30.72
C ASP A 169 -10.21 -36.18 30.17
N LEU A 170 -9.79 -35.82 28.95
CA LEU A 170 -8.53 -36.31 28.39
C LEU A 170 -7.32 -35.86 29.22
N ALA A 171 -7.23 -34.60 29.62
CA ALA A 171 -6.08 -34.12 30.37
C ALA A 171 -6.03 -34.67 31.81
N THR A 172 -7.16 -35.07 32.37
CA THR A 172 -7.20 -35.71 33.70
C THR A 172 -6.83 -37.19 33.61
N HIS A 173 -7.28 -37.89 32.57
CA HIS A 173 -7.03 -39.33 32.40
C HIS A 173 -5.79 -39.65 31.58
N GLY A 174 -5.34 -38.71 30.74
CA GLY A 174 -4.27 -38.88 29.76
C GLY A 174 -2.88 -38.58 30.31
N MET A 175 -2.78 -37.77 31.37
CA MET A 175 -1.46 -37.42 31.91
C MET A 175 -0.82 -38.66 32.55
N PRO A 176 0.50 -38.89 32.35
CA PRO A 176 1.15 -40.09 32.87
C PRO A 176 0.97 -40.22 34.39
N PRO A 177 0.87 -41.45 34.92
CA PRO A 177 0.71 -41.67 36.35
C PRO A 177 1.84 -41.02 37.14
N GLY A 178 1.49 -40.19 38.13
CA GLY A 178 2.44 -39.42 38.94
C GLY A 178 2.66 -37.98 38.46
N TRP A 179 1.96 -37.52 37.42
CA TRP A 179 1.88 -36.10 37.11
C TRP A 179 0.91 -35.37 38.04
N PRO A 180 1.16 -34.09 38.32
CA PRO A 180 0.24 -33.29 39.10
C PRO A 180 -1.10 -33.19 38.37
N SER A 181 -2.19 -33.52 39.08
CA SER A 181 -3.54 -33.41 38.51
C SER A 181 -3.79 -31.94 38.12
N PRO A 182 -4.27 -31.66 36.89
CA PRO A 182 -4.58 -30.30 36.46
C PRO A 182 -5.66 -29.63 37.33
N GLU A 183 -6.46 -30.42 38.07
CA GLU A 183 -7.48 -29.93 39.01
C GLU A 183 -6.89 -29.30 40.29
N GLY A 184 -5.68 -29.72 40.69
CA GLY A 184 -5.00 -29.19 41.88
C GLY A 184 -4.40 -27.80 41.67
N ALA A 185 -4.22 -27.38 40.42
CA ALA A 185 -3.77 -26.05 40.04
C ALA A 185 -4.95 -25.07 40.06
N ALA A 186 -5.46 -24.74 41.25
CA ALA A 186 -6.59 -23.83 41.43
C ALA A 186 -6.27 -22.42 40.91
N PHE A 187 -6.66 -22.11 39.66
CA PHE A 187 -6.65 -20.75 39.13
C PHE A 187 -7.87 -19.99 39.67
N VAL A 188 -7.60 -19.03 40.56
CA VAL A 188 -8.64 -18.24 41.26
C VAL A 188 -9.36 -17.22 40.35
N LYS A 189 -8.98 -17.10 39.07
CA LYS A 189 -9.55 -16.11 38.16
C LYS A 189 -9.70 -16.67 36.75
N GLY A 190 -10.96 -16.87 36.33
CA GLY A 190 -11.30 -17.23 34.96
C GLY A 190 -10.84 -16.15 33.95
N PRO A 191 -10.68 -16.52 32.66
CA PRO A 191 -10.31 -15.57 31.61
C PRO A 191 -11.36 -14.45 31.52
N ARG A 192 -10.92 -13.24 31.16
CA ARG A 192 -11.86 -12.13 30.92
C ARG A 192 -12.74 -12.47 29.71
N PRO A 193 -14.06 -12.20 29.75
CA PRO A 193 -14.89 -12.36 28.56
C PRO A 193 -14.33 -11.52 27.41
N LEU A 194 -14.43 -12.05 26.18
CA LEU A 194 -14.10 -11.32 24.97
C LEU A 194 -15.18 -10.26 24.72
N LYS A 195 -14.80 -9.14 24.10
CA LYS A 195 -15.74 -8.02 23.88
C LYS A 195 -16.63 -8.23 22.67
N ASP A 196 -16.16 -8.96 21.66
CA ASP A 196 -16.79 -9.07 20.34
C ASP A 196 -16.88 -10.54 19.88
N GLU A 197 -17.94 -10.92 19.16
CA GLU A 197 -18.11 -12.27 18.57
C GLU A 197 -17.00 -12.61 17.55
N VAL A 198 -16.42 -11.61 16.89
CA VAL A 198 -15.30 -11.78 15.95
C VAL A 198 -14.04 -12.23 16.68
N ASP A 199 -13.85 -11.77 17.91
CA ASP A 199 -12.73 -12.19 18.75
C ASP A 199 -12.85 -13.69 19.12
N GLU A 200 -14.07 -14.18 19.39
CA GLU A 200 -14.31 -15.60 19.69
C GLU A 200 -13.97 -16.51 18.50
N GLN A 201 -14.23 -16.03 17.28
CA GLN A 201 -13.96 -16.75 16.03
C GLN A 201 -12.47 -17.04 15.80
N GLU A 202 -11.57 -16.19 16.32
CA GLU A 202 -10.12 -16.35 16.14
C GLU A 202 -9.43 -17.05 17.33
N VAL A 203 -9.91 -16.84 18.56
CA VAL A 203 -9.28 -17.43 19.76
C VAL A 203 -9.64 -18.89 19.92
N LEU A 204 -10.89 -19.26 19.66
CA LEU A 204 -11.37 -20.61 19.94
C LEU A 204 -10.62 -21.68 19.13
N PRO A 205 -10.50 -21.58 17.79
CA PRO A 205 -9.80 -22.60 17.00
C PRO A 205 -8.31 -22.66 17.37
N GLY A 206 -7.66 -21.50 17.50
CA GLY A 206 -6.24 -21.43 17.87
C GLY A 206 -5.95 -22.05 19.24
N THR A 207 -6.82 -21.84 20.23
CA THR A 207 -6.64 -22.42 21.58
C THR A 207 -6.84 -23.93 21.56
N ALA A 208 -7.86 -24.43 20.85
CA ALA A 208 -8.15 -25.85 20.73
C ALA A 208 -7.01 -26.60 20.00
N VAL A 209 -6.52 -26.05 18.88
CA VAL A 209 -5.38 -26.56 18.13
C VAL A 209 -4.10 -26.58 18.97
N SER A 210 -3.87 -25.52 19.74
CA SER A 210 -2.69 -25.42 20.61
C SER A 210 -2.71 -26.50 21.72
N LEU A 211 -3.87 -26.72 22.34
CA LEU A 211 -4.04 -27.78 23.34
C LEU A 211 -3.87 -29.17 22.72
N ALA A 212 -4.48 -29.42 21.57
CA ALA A 212 -4.33 -30.65 20.82
C ALA A 212 -2.86 -30.94 20.47
N SER A 213 -2.13 -29.94 19.98
CA SER A 213 -0.69 -30.06 19.69
C SER A 213 0.13 -30.38 20.94
N LEU A 214 -0.13 -29.70 22.06
CA LEU A 214 0.56 -29.94 23.32
C LEU A 214 0.32 -31.39 23.81
N LEU A 215 -0.91 -31.89 23.72
CA LEU A 215 -1.24 -33.26 24.09
C LEU A 215 -0.55 -34.29 23.19
N CYS A 216 -0.42 -34.01 21.90
CA CYS A 216 0.39 -34.81 20.99
C CYS A 216 1.86 -34.83 21.42
N ASP A 217 2.44 -33.70 21.82
CA ASP A 217 3.83 -33.63 22.26
C ASP A 217 4.03 -34.37 23.60
N VAL A 218 3.09 -34.25 24.53
CA VAL A 218 3.08 -35.03 25.78
C VAL A 218 2.97 -36.52 25.47
N ASN A 219 2.13 -36.92 24.51
CA ASN A 219 2.02 -38.31 24.08
C ASN A 219 3.32 -38.85 23.47
N ARG A 220 3.95 -38.08 22.59
CA ARG A 220 5.22 -38.45 21.96
C ARG A 220 6.33 -38.61 22.99
N ALA A 221 6.38 -37.71 23.95
CA ALA A 221 7.39 -37.73 25.00
C ALA A 221 7.13 -38.88 25.97
N HIS A 222 5.93 -38.95 26.56
CA HIS A 222 5.69 -39.74 27.77
C HIS A 222 4.76 -40.95 27.57
N GLY A 223 4.09 -41.03 26.43
CA GLY A 223 2.99 -41.96 26.19
C GLY A 223 1.75 -41.58 26.99
N LEU A 224 0.64 -41.31 26.30
CA LEU A 224 -0.67 -41.25 26.94
C LEU A 224 -1.18 -42.69 27.16
N PRO A 225 -2.04 -42.93 28.17
CA PRO A 225 -2.70 -44.21 28.35
C PRO A 225 -3.43 -44.64 27.08
N THR A 226 -3.40 -45.95 26.82
CA THR A 226 -3.99 -46.56 25.62
C THR A 226 -5.46 -46.18 25.50
N GLY A 227 -5.84 -45.58 24.37
CA GLY A 227 -7.21 -45.17 24.08
C GLY A 227 -7.54 -43.73 24.47
N ALA A 228 -6.67 -43.01 25.19
CA ALA A 228 -6.91 -41.62 25.54
C ALA A 228 -7.18 -40.76 24.28
N LEU A 229 -6.28 -40.82 23.30
CA LEU A 229 -6.44 -40.03 22.08
C LEU A 229 -7.64 -40.47 21.21
N SER A 230 -7.99 -41.77 21.19
CA SER A 230 -9.17 -42.23 20.44
C SER A 230 -10.48 -41.76 21.10
N HIS A 231 -10.55 -41.76 22.44
CA HIS A 231 -11.65 -41.15 23.17
C HIS A 231 -11.77 -39.66 22.88
N PHE A 232 -10.66 -38.93 22.81
CA PHE A 232 -10.67 -37.53 22.47
C PHE A 232 -11.15 -37.27 21.04
N LEU A 233 -10.66 -38.04 20.08
CA LEU A 233 -11.12 -37.95 18.70
C LEU A 233 -12.62 -38.28 18.57
N SER A 234 -13.10 -39.28 19.33
CA SER A 234 -14.53 -39.60 19.39
C SER A 234 -15.34 -38.40 19.89
N ALA A 235 -14.87 -37.73 20.96
CA ALA A 235 -15.54 -36.55 21.48
C ALA A 235 -15.51 -35.35 20.52
N LEU A 236 -14.40 -35.11 19.84
CA LEU A 236 -14.32 -34.09 18.78
C LEU A 236 -15.30 -34.41 17.65
N THR A 237 -15.39 -35.67 17.26
CA THR A 237 -16.32 -36.10 16.21
C THR A 237 -17.77 -35.94 16.66
N GLN A 238 -18.09 -36.22 17.92
CA GLN A 238 -19.41 -35.94 18.49
C GLN A 238 -19.76 -34.45 18.49
N VAL A 239 -18.80 -33.57 18.82
CA VAL A 239 -18.99 -32.11 18.74
C VAL A 239 -19.26 -31.69 17.29
N ILE A 240 -18.50 -32.25 16.35
CA ILE A 240 -18.68 -32.00 14.91
C ILE A 240 -20.08 -32.46 14.46
N THR A 241 -20.52 -33.66 14.84
CA THR A 241 -21.85 -34.19 14.48
C THR A 241 -22.98 -33.40 15.14
N ALA A 242 -22.86 -33.07 16.42
CA ALA A 242 -23.85 -32.29 17.15
C ALA A 242 -24.03 -30.91 16.51
N ALA A 243 -22.94 -30.24 16.16
CA ALA A 243 -22.99 -28.94 15.51
C ALA A 243 -23.57 -29.02 14.08
N ALA A 244 -23.28 -30.10 13.35
CA ALA A 244 -23.89 -30.37 12.04
C ALA A 244 -25.41 -30.57 12.15
N THR A 245 -25.89 -31.30 13.16
CA THR A 245 -27.33 -31.53 13.39
C THR A 245 -28.07 -30.29 13.90
N ALA A 246 -27.43 -29.48 14.75
CA ALA A 246 -28.01 -28.26 15.30
C ALA A 246 -28.26 -27.18 14.23
N ALA A 247 -27.57 -27.26 13.09
CA ALA A 247 -27.80 -26.37 11.96
C ALA A 247 -29.12 -26.66 11.21
N GLY A 248 -29.74 -27.83 11.42
CA GLY A 248 -30.94 -28.28 10.70
C GLY A 248 -32.28 -27.97 11.39
N ASP A 249 -32.33 -27.89 12.72
CA ASP A 249 -33.55 -27.62 13.49
C ASP A 249 -33.82 -26.10 13.61
N GLY A 250 -34.24 -25.50 12.49
CA GLY A 250 -34.47 -24.06 12.34
C GLY A 250 -35.74 -23.48 12.97
N ASP A 251 -36.29 -24.08 14.03
CA ASP A 251 -37.60 -23.68 14.59
C ASP A 251 -37.52 -22.56 15.65
N CYS A 252 -36.44 -21.75 15.64
CA CYS A 252 -36.26 -20.61 16.55
C CYS A 252 -36.98 -19.35 16.04
N ASN A 253 -38.29 -19.27 16.26
CA ASN A 253 -39.08 -18.05 16.07
C ASN A 253 -38.60 -16.92 17.01
N ASN A 254 -38.09 -15.83 16.41
CA ASN A 254 -37.91 -14.46 16.94
C ASN A 254 -37.24 -14.32 18.33
N ASP A 255 -35.91 -14.12 18.37
CA ASP A 255 -35.32 -12.78 18.60
C ASP A 255 -33.79 -12.77 18.87
N HIS A 256 -33.07 -13.91 18.96
CA HIS A 256 -31.62 -13.92 19.26
C HIS A 256 -30.81 -14.83 18.31
N CYS A 257 -30.46 -14.33 17.11
CA CYS A 257 -29.73 -15.08 16.05
C CYS A 257 -28.20 -15.24 16.25
N SER A 258 -27.64 -15.02 17.44
CA SER A 258 -26.18 -15.19 17.67
C SER A 258 -25.70 -16.66 17.70
N GLY A 259 -26.61 -17.63 17.84
CA GLY A 259 -26.25 -19.05 18.02
C GLY A 259 -25.60 -19.74 16.81
N ALA A 260 -25.94 -19.36 15.57
CA ALA A 260 -25.45 -20.04 14.37
C ALA A 260 -23.94 -19.80 14.12
N SER A 261 -23.48 -18.59 14.40
CA SER A 261 -22.07 -18.18 14.29
C SER A 261 -21.19 -18.94 15.31
N ALA A 262 -21.69 -19.08 16.55
CA ALA A 262 -21.01 -19.83 17.60
C ALA A 262 -20.87 -21.32 17.23
N SER A 263 -21.94 -21.96 16.72
CA SER A 263 -21.89 -23.37 16.29
C SER A 263 -20.87 -23.62 15.19
N ALA A 264 -20.80 -22.75 14.18
CA ALA A 264 -19.81 -22.84 13.10
C ALA A 264 -18.38 -22.73 13.65
N THR A 265 -18.14 -21.83 14.60
CA THR A 265 -16.83 -21.62 15.23
C THR A 265 -16.38 -22.82 16.05
N VAL A 266 -17.29 -23.41 16.82
CA VAL A 266 -17.03 -24.64 17.59
C VAL A 266 -16.71 -25.80 16.64
N THR A 267 -17.43 -25.90 15.52
CA THR A 267 -17.18 -26.93 14.50
C THR A 267 -15.79 -26.76 13.86
N MET A 268 -15.41 -25.52 13.51
CA MET A 268 -14.07 -25.23 12.99
C MET A 268 -12.98 -25.62 13.99
N ALA A 269 -13.13 -25.21 15.26
CA ALA A 269 -12.16 -25.53 16.30
C ALA A 269 -11.99 -27.04 16.49
N ALA A 270 -13.09 -27.79 16.42
CA ALA A 270 -13.07 -29.25 16.50
C ALA A 270 -12.42 -29.89 15.26
N LEU A 271 -12.70 -29.38 14.05
CA LEU A 271 -12.11 -29.87 12.79
C LEU A 271 -10.60 -29.60 12.74
N GLU A 272 -10.15 -28.40 13.09
CA GLU A 272 -8.72 -28.07 13.11
C GLU A 272 -7.97 -28.86 14.19
N SER A 273 -8.57 -29.05 15.36
CA SER A 273 -7.99 -29.92 16.40
C SER A 273 -7.89 -31.37 15.92
N THR A 274 -8.93 -31.86 15.25
CA THR A 274 -8.95 -33.20 14.64
C THR A 274 -7.86 -33.36 13.59
N ALA A 275 -7.63 -32.34 12.77
CA ALA A 275 -6.59 -32.34 11.74
C ALA A 275 -5.18 -32.49 12.34
N VAL A 276 -4.94 -31.97 13.55
CA VAL A 276 -3.67 -32.11 14.27
C VAL A 276 -3.54 -33.45 15.00
N LEU A 277 -4.62 -33.95 15.60
CA LEU A 277 -4.58 -35.17 16.42
C LEU A 277 -4.59 -36.45 15.60
N ALA A 278 -5.47 -36.52 14.59
CA ALA A 278 -5.70 -37.75 13.85
C ALA A 278 -4.42 -38.32 13.24
N PRO A 279 -3.49 -37.53 12.66
CA PRO A 279 -2.21 -38.05 12.19
C PRO A 279 -1.38 -38.75 13.25
N GLU A 280 -1.35 -38.22 14.48
CA GLU A 280 -0.62 -38.84 15.59
C GLU A 280 -1.29 -40.12 16.09
N ILE A 281 -2.62 -40.14 16.19
CA ILE A 281 -3.36 -41.34 16.60
C ILE A 281 -3.16 -42.47 15.58
N ILE A 282 -3.24 -42.12 14.30
CA ILE A 282 -2.98 -43.04 13.18
C ILE A 282 -1.55 -43.56 13.25
N ARG A 283 -0.56 -42.69 13.53
CA ARG A 283 0.85 -43.05 13.65
C ARG A 283 1.11 -44.07 14.75
N TYR A 284 0.48 -43.92 15.91
CA TYR A 284 0.62 -44.85 17.03
C TYR A 284 -0.28 -46.08 16.93
N GLN A 285 -0.97 -46.29 15.79
CA GLN A 285 -1.92 -47.39 15.56
C GLN A 285 -3.02 -47.45 16.63
N GLN A 286 -3.39 -46.30 17.20
CA GLN A 286 -4.41 -46.20 18.24
C GLN A 286 -5.82 -46.01 17.66
N MET A 287 -5.95 -45.89 16.33
CA MET A 287 -7.22 -45.71 15.63
C MET A 287 -7.65 -47.00 14.93
N GLN A 288 -8.89 -47.43 15.17
CA GLN A 288 -9.47 -48.55 14.44
C GLN A 288 -9.92 -48.12 13.04
N ALA A 289 -9.96 -49.07 12.08
CA ALA A 289 -10.41 -48.78 10.71
C ALA A 289 -11.85 -48.24 10.66
N SER A 290 -12.73 -48.71 11.56
CA SER A 290 -14.10 -48.23 11.71
C SER A 290 -14.18 -46.78 12.20
N GLU A 291 -13.32 -46.39 13.14
CA GLU A 291 -13.21 -45.01 13.64
C GLU A 291 -12.69 -44.07 12.55
N LEU A 292 -11.68 -44.51 11.80
CA LEU A 292 -11.16 -43.78 10.65
C LEU A 292 -12.22 -43.59 9.56
N SER A 293 -12.97 -44.66 9.24
CA SER A 293 -14.11 -44.63 8.30
C SER A 293 -15.14 -43.58 8.72
N TYR A 294 -15.51 -43.60 10.01
CA TYR A 294 -16.47 -42.67 10.59
C TYR A 294 -15.99 -41.21 10.54
N VAL A 295 -14.73 -40.95 10.89
CA VAL A 295 -14.14 -39.59 10.85
C VAL A 295 -14.10 -39.07 9.43
N ILE A 296 -13.55 -39.83 8.47
CA ILE A 296 -13.48 -39.41 7.06
C ILE A 296 -14.88 -39.16 6.50
N ARG A 297 -15.85 -40.04 6.80
CA ARG A 297 -17.25 -39.87 6.37
C ARG A 297 -17.87 -38.59 6.93
N THR A 298 -17.71 -38.34 8.23
CA THR A 298 -18.27 -37.18 8.92
C THR A 298 -17.68 -35.87 8.38
N VAL A 299 -16.36 -35.82 8.19
CA VAL A 299 -15.66 -34.64 7.62
C VAL A 299 -16.10 -34.40 6.17
N ARG A 300 -16.24 -35.47 5.37
CA ARG A 300 -16.67 -35.37 3.98
C ARG A 300 -18.12 -34.92 3.83
N GLU A 301 -18.99 -35.32 4.75
CA GLU A 301 -20.40 -34.89 4.78
C GLU A 301 -20.52 -33.37 5.01
N LEU A 302 -19.62 -32.78 5.82
CA LEU A 302 -19.53 -31.33 6.02
C LEU A 302 -18.99 -30.57 4.82
N MET A 303 -18.15 -31.21 4.00
CA MET A 303 -17.62 -30.60 2.77
C MET A 303 -18.63 -30.58 1.63
N ARG A 304 -19.56 -31.56 1.59
CA ARG A 304 -20.54 -31.64 0.51
C ARG A 304 -21.45 -30.42 0.58
N PRO A 305 -21.61 -29.68 -0.53
CA PRO A 305 -22.71 -28.74 -0.61
C PRO A 305 -23.99 -29.54 -0.42
N HIS A 306 -24.83 -29.14 0.53
CA HIS A 306 -26.21 -29.63 0.59
C HIS A 306 -26.85 -29.20 -0.73
N ALA A 307 -26.84 -30.11 -1.71
CA ALA A 307 -27.55 -29.92 -2.95
C ALA A 307 -29.00 -29.68 -2.56
N GLU A 308 -29.51 -28.49 -2.93
CA GLU A 308 -30.94 -28.22 -2.82
C GLU A 308 -31.65 -29.42 -3.41
N VAL A 309 -32.49 -30.08 -2.62
CA VAL A 309 -33.30 -31.20 -3.07
C VAL A 309 -34.27 -30.62 -4.10
N GLU A 310 -33.81 -30.54 -5.35
CA GLU A 310 -34.56 -30.03 -6.49
C GLU A 310 -35.71 -31.00 -6.74
N GLY A 311 -36.89 -30.59 -6.26
CA GLY A 311 -38.22 -30.95 -6.74
C GLY A 311 -38.41 -32.28 -7.46
N GLU A 312 -38.70 -33.34 -6.70
CA GLU A 312 -39.72 -34.28 -7.16
C GLU A 312 -41.09 -33.63 -6.98
N THR A 313 -41.62 -33.09 -8.07
CA THR A 313 -43.01 -32.67 -8.20
C THR A 313 -43.93 -33.89 -8.10
N CYS A 314 -44.27 -34.33 -6.88
CA CYS A 314 -45.43 -35.19 -6.64
C CYS A 314 -46.50 -34.38 -5.92
N GLY A 315 -47.51 -33.95 -6.69
CA GLY A 315 -48.69 -33.32 -6.14
C GLY A 315 -49.47 -34.30 -5.27
N SER A 316 -49.58 -34.01 -3.98
CA SER A 316 -50.84 -34.10 -3.23
C SER A 316 -50.71 -33.41 -1.88
N ARG A 317 -51.76 -32.68 -1.52
CA ARG A 317 -51.90 -31.79 -0.36
C ARG A 317 -51.54 -32.46 0.97
N GLY A 318 -50.65 -31.82 1.72
CA GLY A 318 -50.45 -32.03 3.15
C GLY A 318 -49.28 -31.20 3.67
N SER A 319 -49.59 -30.00 4.15
CA SER A 319 -48.72 -29.03 4.83
C SER A 319 -47.37 -29.57 5.37
N SER A 320 -46.30 -29.38 4.62
CA SER A 320 -44.93 -29.31 5.15
C SER A 320 -44.23 -28.12 4.49
N VAL A 321 -43.95 -27.08 5.28
CA VAL A 321 -43.24 -25.88 4.86
C VAL A 321 -41.85 -26.29 4.35
N PRO A 322 -41.39 -25.81 3.19
CA PRO A 322 -40.03 -26.09 2.73
C PRO A 322 -39.03 -25.45 3.69
N VAL A 323 -38.30 -26.27 4.43
CA VAL A 323 -37.17 -25.86 5.27
C VAL A 323 -36.08 -25.34 4.34
N SER A 324 -35.89 -24.01 4.31
CA SER A 324 -34.79 -23.37 3.62
C SER A 324 -33.50 -23.78 4.33
N GLY A 325 -32.78 -24.76 3.77
CA GLY A 325 -31.53 -25.26 4.32
C GLY A 325 -30.46 -24.18 4.27
N ASN A 326 -29.99 -23.75 5.43
CA ASN A 326 -28.80 -22.91 5.57
C ASN A 326 -27.61 -23.63 4.93
N GLY A 327 -27.24 -23.23 3.71
CA GLY A 327 -26.00 -23.67 3.07
C GLY A 327 -24.83 -23.41 4.02
N GLY A 328 -24.14 -24.49 4.42
CA GLY A 328 -23.15 -24.47 5.50
C GLY A 328 -22.11 -23.35 5.36
N ASP A 329 -21.75 -22.76 6.50
CA ASP A 329 -20.70 -21.73 6.62
C ASP A 329 -19.46 -22.19 5.85
N GLY A 330 -19.01 -21.37 4.89
CA GLY A 330 -17.88 -21.72 4.03
C GLY A 330 -16.58 -21.89 4.81
N ARG A 331 -16.45 -21.31 6.01
CA ARG A 331 -15.29 -21.54 6.88
C ARG A 331 -15.25 -22.96 7.44
N VAL A 332 -16.40 -23.51 7.83
CA VAL A 332 -16.53 -24.92 8.26
C VAL A 332 -16.14 -25.86 7.13
N ARG A 333 -16.59 -25.57 5.90
CA ARG A 333 -16.20 -26.32 4.70
C ARG A 333 -14.69 -26.26 4.42
N GLY A 334 -14.08 -25.09 4.58
CA GLY A 334 -12.63 -24.92 4.46
C GLY A 334 -11.85 -25.73 5.51
N ALA A 335 -12.25 -25.66 6.77
CA ALA A 335 -11.65 -26.43 7.86
C ALA A 335 -11.84 -27.94 7.67
N ALA A 336 -13.00 -28.38 7.16
CA ALA A 336 -13.28 -29.77 6.83
C ALA A 336 -12.40 -30.27 5.67
N ALA A 337 -12.21 -29.46 4.63
CA ALA A 337 -11.31 -29.76 3.52
C ALA A 337 -9.85 -29.94 3.98
N TYR A 338 -9.37 -29.05 4.85
CA TYR A 338 -8.05 -29.17 5.45
C TYR A 338 -7.92 -30.43 6.32
N CYS A 339 -8.90 -30.68 7.21
CA CYS A 339 -8.92 -31.86 8.07
C CYS A 339 -8.94 -33.17 7.26
N LEU A 340 -9.76 -33.24 6.21
CA LEU A 340 -9.85 -34.42 5.34
C LEU A 340 -8.50 -34.75 4.71
N ALA A 341 -7.79 -33.72 4.20
CA ALA A 341 -6.47 -33.90 3.60
C ALA A 341 -5.45 -34.44 4.62
N CYS A 342 -5.39 -33.86 5.82
CA CYS A 342 -4.48 -34.29 6.88
C CYS A 342 -4.73 -35.75 7.31
N VAL A 343 -6.00 -36.11 7.55
CA VAL A 343 -6.40 -37.48 7.94
C VAL A 343 -6.09 -38.48 6.83
N ALA A 344 -6.43 -38.16 5.59
CA ALA A 344 -6.23 -39.06 4.45
C ALA A 344 -4.74 -39.31 4.16
N VAL A 345 -3.90 -38.27 4.25
CA VAL A 345 -2.44 -38.40 4.07
C VAL A 345 -1.83 -39.26 5.19
N ALA A 346 -2.26 -39.07 6.44
CA ALA A 346 -1.79 -39.88 7.56
C ALA A 346 -2.22 -41.36 7.42
N ALA A 347 -3.49 -41.60 7.08
CA ALA A 347 -4.03 -42.93 6.85
C ALA A 347 -3.31 -43.65 5.70
N LEU A 348 -3.01 -42.94 4.62
CA LEU A 348 -2.23 -43.46 3.49
C LEU A 348 -0.83 -43.88 3.95
N ARG A 349 -0.14 -43.03 4.70
CA ARG A 349 1.23 -43.29 5.19
C ARG A 349 1.31 -44.50 6.12
N GLN A 350 0.25 -44.79 6.87
CA GLN A 350 0.17 -45.96 7.75
C GLN A 350 -0.44 -47.20 7.07
N GLY A 351 -0.76 -47.14 5.77
CA GLY A 351 -1.37 -48.25 5.05
C GLY A 351 -2.79 -48.61 5.51
N LEU A 352 -3.49 -47.68 6.19
CA LEU A 352 -4.84 -47.90 6.72
C LEU A 352 -5.95 -47.72 5.67
N LEU A 353 -5.63 -47.16 4.50
CA LEU A 353 -6.56 -47.01 3.38
C LEU A 353 -6.74 -48.34 2.62
N THR A 354 -7.46 -49.29 3.23
CA THR A 354 -7.77 -50.58 2.60
C THR A 354 -8.90 -50.47 1.58
N PRO A 355 -8.98 -51.35 0.57
CA PRO A 355 -10.07 -51.35 -0.42
C PRO A 355 -11.49 -51.40 0.18
N GLU A 356 -11.62 -52.06 1.33
CA GLU A 356 -12.87 -52.13 2.09
C GLU A 356 -13.28 -50.75 2.61
N LEU A 357 -12.34 -49.99 3.17
CA LEU A 357 -12.53 -48.61 3.59
C LEU A 357 -12.91 -47.70 2.40
N ILE A 358 -12.32 -47.93 1.22
CA ILE A 358 -12.67 -47.19 -0.01
C ILE A 358 -14.14 -47.40 -0.37
N SER A 359 -14.59 -48.65 -0.31
CA SER A 359 -15.97 -49.06 -0.59
C SER A 359 -16.94 -48.41 0.41
N GLU A 360 -16.60 -48.43 1.70
CA GLU A 360 -17.41 -47.81 2.77
C GLU A 360 -17.52 -46.29 2.65
N LEU A 361 -16.44 -45.62 2.23
CA LEU A 361 -16.42 -44.17 2.05
C LEU A 361 -17.16 -43.70 0.80
N GLY A 362 -17.65 -44.63 -0.03
CA GLY A 362 -18.33 -44.32 -1.30
C GLY A 362 -17.44 -43.53 -2.26
N LEU A 363 -16.11 -43.70 -2.15
CA LEU A 363 -15.12 -43.12 -3.07
C LEU A 363 -15.03 -44.01 -4.33
N SER A 364 -16.17 -44.21 -5.01
CA SER A 364 -16.13 -44.84 -6.33
C SER A 364 -15.42 -43.87 -7.28
N PRO A 365 -14.38 -44.29 -8.02
CA PRO A 365 -13.78 -43.45 -9.04
C PRO A 365 -14.89 -43.05 -10.00
N ALA A 366 -15.17 -41.74 -10.10
CA ALA A 366 -16.15 -41.24 -11.04
C ALA A 366 -15.77 -41.74 -12.44
N ALA A 367 -16.70 -42.41 -13.11
CA ALA A 367 -16.52 -42.95 -14.46
C ALA A 367 -16.33 -41.88 -15.55
N SER A 368 -15.98 -40.63 -15.18
CA SER A 368 -15.92 -39.44 -16.03
C SER A 368 -14.51 -39.10 -16.54
N ALA A 369 -13.48 -39.87 -16.20
CA ALA A 369 -12.18 -39.70 -16.85
C ALA A 369 -12.27 -40.06 -18.35
N PRO A 370 -11.95 -39.16 -19.29
CA PRO A 370 -12.00 -39.47 -20.72
C PRO A 370 -11.00 -40.59 -21.03
N ALA A 371 -11.51 -41.71 -21.56
CA ALA A 371 -10.77 -42.95 -21.82
C ALA A 371 -9.66 -42.87 -22.89
N SER A 372 -9.17 -41.68 -23.26
CA SER A 372 -8.37 -41.48 -24.48
C SER A 372 -6.85 -41.32 -24.29
N ALA A 373 -6.29 -41.43 -23.08
CA ALA A 373 -4.85 -41.15 -22.88
C ALA A 373 -4.07 -42.10 -21.94
N ALA A 374 -4.57 -43.29 -21.62
CA ALA A 374 -3.81 -44.29 -20.87
C ALA A 374 -3.35 -45.45 -21.77
N PRO A 375 -2.06 -45.80 -21.81
CA PRO A 375 -1.58 -46.97 -22.53
C PRO A 375 -2.15 -48.24 -21.89
N SER A 376 -2.57 -49.20 -22.72
CA SER A 376 -3.26 -50.44 -22.36
C SER A 376 -2.57 -51.23 -21.22
N LEU A 377 -3.03 -51.02 -19.99
CA LEU A 377 -2.77 -51.89 -18.86
C LEU A 377 -3.83 -53.00 -18.84
N ARG A 378 -3.37 -54.25 -18.79
CA ARG A 378 -4.21 -55.46 -18.87
C ARG A 378 -5.30 -55.46 -17.77
N PRO A 379 -6.55 -55.88 -18.08
CA PRO A 379 -7.58 -56.11 -17.08
C PRO A 379 -7.23 -57.41 -16.33
N GLY A 380 -6.69 -57.27 -15.12
CA GLY A 380 -6.25 -58.40 -14.31
C GLY A 380 -5.48 -58.05 -13.04
N SER A 381 -5.13 -56.78 -12.81
CA SER A 381 -4.64 -56.36 -11.49
C SER A 381 -5.84 -56.00 -10.61
N GLU A 382 -6.32 -56.97 -9.86
CA GLU A 382 -7.24 -56.74 -8.73
C GLU A 382 -6.60 -55.78 -7.72
N GLY A 383 -7.36 -54.74 -7.36
CA GLY A 383 -7.01 -53.79 -6.30
C GLY A 383 -7.02 -52.34 -6.80
N ALA A 384 -8.13 -51.64 -6.59
CA ALA A 384 -8.11 -50.19 -6.51
C ALA A 384 -7.21 -49.82 -5.32
N GLY A 385 -5.94 -49.57 -5.59
CA GLY A 385 -4.93 -49.34 -4.56
C GLY A 385 -5.14 -48.01 -3.84
N PRO A 386 -4.55 -47.83 -2.65
CA PRO A 386 -4.70 -46.62 -1.81
C PRO A 386 -4.37 -45.31 -2.53
N THR A 387 -3.58 -45.34 -3.60
CA THR A 387 -3.30 -44.20 -4.49
C THR A 387 -4.55 -43.64 -5.18
N THR A 388 -5.52 -44.47 -5.57
CA THR A 388 -6.75 -44.01 -6.26
C THR A 388 -7.63 -43.18 -5.34
N VAL A 389 -7.65 -43.51 -4.05
CA VAL A 389 -8.36 -42.78 -2.99
C VAL A 389 -7.83 -41.38 -2.84
N LEU A 390 -6.50 -41.25 -2.72
CA LEU A 390 -5.88 -39.94 -2.53
C LEU A 390 -6.04 -39.07 -3.78
N LEU A 391 -6.03 -39.66 -4.98
CA LEU A 391 -6.35 -38.95 -6.22
C LEU A 391 -7.80 -38.47 -6.25
N ALA A 392 -8.75 -39.27 -5.77
CA ALA A 392 -10.15 -38.85 -5.66
C ALA A 392 -10.31 -37.68 -4.66
N ILE A 393 -9.60 -37.72 -3.52
CA ILE A 393 -9.60 -36.65 -2.53
C ILE A 393 -8.94 -35.38 -3.10
N VAL A 394 -7.82 -35.48 -3.79
CA VAL A 394 -7.17 -34.34 -4.47
C VAL A 394 -8.10 -33.72 -5.52
N SER A 395 -8.82 -34.55 -6.28
CA SER A 395 -9.82 -34.07 -7.24
C SER A 395 -11.00 -33.36 -6.56
N GLU A 396 -11.49 -33.90 -5.44
CA GLU A 396 -12.58 -33.30 -4.66
C GLU A 396 -12.14 -31.94 -4.04
N LEU A 397 -10.89 -31.84 -3.57
CA LEU A 397 -10.30 -30.58 -3.07
C LEU A 397 -10.09 -29.57 -4.20
N GLU A 398 -9.61 -30.01 -5.37
CA GLU A 398 -9.45 -29.15 -6.54
C GLU A 398 -10.79 -28.56 -7.00
N GLU A 399 -11.83 -29.39 -7.09
CA GLU A 399 -13.18 -28.96 -7.48
C GLU A 399 -13.76 -27.92 -6.50
N GLN A 400 -13.54 -28.14 -5.20
CA GLN A 400 -13.94 -27.19 -4.14
C GLN A 400 -13.15 -25.88 -4.22
N ALA A 401 -11.84 -25.93 -4.51
CA ALA A 401 -11.00 -24.74 -4.69
C ALA A 401 -11.39 -23.92 -5.95
N CYS A 402 -11.81 -24.61 -7.02
CA CYS A 402 -12.33 -23.97 -8.25
C CYS A 402 -13.75 -23.41 -8.06
N GLY A 403 -14.44 -23.81 -6.99
CA GLY A 403 -15.72 -23.25 -6.56
C GLY A 403 -16.97 -23.86 -7.20
N GLY A 404 -16.88 -25.07 -7.76
CA GLY A 404 -18.02 -25.80 -8.33
C GLY A 404 -18.69 -25.11 -9.53
N SER A 405 -18.66 -25.75 -10.70
CA SER A 405 -19.11 -25.17 -11.99
C SER A 405 -20.61 -24.79 -12.06
N SER A 406 -21.44 -25.14 -11.07
CA SER A 406 -22.91 -25.07 -11.18
C SER A 406 -23.59 -23.85 -10.52
N CYS A 407 -22.88 -22.96 -9.84
CA CYS A 407 -23.52 -21.81 -9.20
C CYS A 407 -23.64 -20.64 -10.19
N GLY A 408 -24.79 -20.52 -10.85
CA GLY A 408 -25.11 -19.42 -11.77
C GLY A 408 -24.87 -18.04 -11.14
N SER A 409 -24.25 -17.15 -11.93
CA SER A 409 -23.89 -15.78 -11.56
C SER A 409 -25.12 -14.92 -11.25
N GLY A 410 -25.61 -15.01 -10.01
CA GLY A 410 -26.60 -14.10 -9.44
C GLY A 410 -25.92 -13.15 -8.45
N ALA A 411 -26.03 -11.84 -8.68
CA ALA A 411 -25.45 -10.81 -7.83
C ALA A 411 -25.97 -10.94 -6.38
N ALA A 412 -25.16 -11.51 -5.49
CA ALA A 412 -25.49 -11.71 -4.09
C ALA A 412 -24.58 -10.88 -3.16
N THR A 413 -25.21 -10.37 -2.11
CA THR A 413 -24.71 -9.57 -0.98
C THR A 413 -23.27 -9.89 -0.51
N ALA A 414 -22.48 -8.85 -0.21
CA ALA A 414 -21.04 -8.87 0.12
C ALA A 414 -20.56 -9.94 1.12
N ASN A 415 -21.39 -10.37 2.08
CA ASN A 415 -21.00 -11.36 3.09
C ASN A 415 -20.89 -12.79 2.54
N LYS A 416 -21.60 -13.16 1.46
CA LYS A 416 -21.51 -14.51 0.87
C LYS A 416 -20.17 -14.77 0.17
N GLY A 417 -19.49 -13.72 -0.29
CA GLY A 417 -18.19 -13.82 -0.95
C GLY A 417 -17.09 -14.29 0.00
N GLN A 418 -17.05 -13.78 1.23
CA GLN A 418 -15.99 -14.11 2.20
C GLN A 418 -16.01 -15.59 2.62
N TYR A 419 -17.19 -16.17 2.84
CA TYR A 419 -17.33 -17.58 3.19
C TYR A 419 -16.89 -18.51 2.04
N MET A 420 -17.19 -18.15 0.80
CA MET A 420 -16.75 -18.92 -0.37
C MET A 420 -15.23 -18.89 -0.52
N VAL A 421 -14.59 -17.75 -0.27
CA VAL A 421 -13.13 -17.62 -0.26
C VAL A 421 -12.52 -18.51 0.83
N ALA A 422 -13.09 -18.53 2.04
CA ALA A 422 -12.60 -19.37 3.13
C ALA A 422 -12.66 -20.87 2.79
N ALA A 423 -13.73 -21.34 2.15
CA ALA A 423 -13.86 -22.72 1.68
C ALA A 423 -12.76 -23.08 0.67
N ARG A 424 -12.53 -22.19 -0.31
CA ARG A 424 -11.51 -22.38 -1.35
C ARG A 424 -10.09 -22.36 -0.78
N MET A 425 -9.82 -21.46 0.17
CA MET A 425 -8.54 -21.37 0.87
C MET A 425 -8.25 -22.63 1.69
N GLY A 426 -9.25 -23.17 2.37
CA GLY A 426 -9.11 -24.44 3.09
C GLY A 426 -8.82 -25.63 2.16
N ALA A 427 -9.41 -25.65 0.97
CA ALA A 427 -9.10 -26.65 -0.05
C ALA A 427 -7.68 -26.52 -0.61
N VAL A 428 -7.19 -25.29 -0.85
CA VAL A 428 -5.78 -25.02 -1.21
C VAL A 428 -4.83 -25.48 -0.10
N ALA A 429 -5.14 -25.19 1.16
CA ALA A 429 -4.36 -25.66 2.30
C ALA A 429 -4.36 -27.19 2.40
N GLY A 430 -5.50 -27.84 2.11
CA GLY A 430 -5.60 -29.30 2.01
C GLY A 430 -4.72 -29.87 0.89
N LEU A 431 -4.72 -29.27 -0.30
CA LEU A 431 -3.81 -29.65 -1.40
C LEU A 431 -2.34 -29.47 -1.00
N ALA A 432 -2.00 -28.41 -0.29
CA ALA A 432 -0.66 -28.19 0.23
C ALA A 432 -0.27 -29.24 1.28
N ALA A 433 -1.19 -29.63 2.18
CA ALA A 433 -0.95 -30.65 3.19
C ALA A 433 -0.62 -32.04 2.58
N VAL A 434 -1.14 -32.34 1.38
CA VAL A 434 -0.76 -33.54 0.61
C VAL A 434 0.70 -33.51 0.16
N LEU A 435 1.29 -32.32 0.01
CA LEU A 435 2.65 -32.12 -0.51
C LEU A 435 3.73 -32.02 0.56
N VAL A 436 3.36 -31.67 1.80
CA VAL A 436 4.34 -31.43 2.86
C VAL A 436 4.92 -32.76 3.37
N PRO A 437 6.25 -32.98 3.29
CA PRO A 437 6.90 -34.10 3.96
C PRO A 437 6.71 -33.96 5.48
N PRO A 438 6.60 -35.06 6.24
CA PRO A 438 6.50 -34.93 7.69
C PRO A 438 7.76 -34.27 8.26
N PRO A 439 7.68 -33.52 9.37
CA PRO A 439 8.85 -32.95 10.03
C PRO A 439 9.89 -34.03 10.37
N SER A 440 11.18 -33.68 10.39
CA SER A 440 12.29 -34.63 10.60
C SER A 440 12.24 -35.39 11.94
N SER A 441 11.68 -34.78 12.98
CA SER A 441 11.37 -35.46 14.27
C SER A 441 10.40 -36.64 14.14
N LEU A 442 9.66 -36.70 13.04
CA LEU A 442 8.74 -37.77 12.68
C LEU A 442 9.47 -38.93 11.97
N VAL A 443 10.60 -38.65 11.32
CA VAL A 443 11.43 -39.65 10.61
C VAL A 443 12.26 -40.48 11.59
N ASP A 444 12.84 -39.85 12.62
CA ASP A 444 13.68 -40.54 13.61
C ASP A 444 12.90 -41.49 14.53
N ALA A 445 11.61 -41.24 14.73
CA ALA A 445 10.74 -42.06 15.57
C ALA A 445 9.95 -43.16 14.82
N LEU A 446 10.21 -43.38 13.51
CA LEU A 446 9.63 -44.47 12.70
C LEU A 446 10.51 -45.74 12.63
N ALA A 447 11.39 -45.97 13.60
CA ALA A 447 12.06 -47.25 13.78
C ALA A 447 11.03 -48.31 14.24
N PRO A 448 10.40 -49.03 13.30
CA PRO A 448 11.08 -50.16 12.70
C PRO A 448 10.82 -50.26 11.17
N ILE A 449 11.08 -49.20 10.41
CA ILE A 449 11.27 -49.32 8.96
C ILE A 449 12.79 -49.46 8.71
N PRO A 450 13.27 -50.49 8.00
CA PRO A 450 14.70 -50.68 7.76
C PRO A 450 15.29 -49.43 7.12
N ALA A 451 16.43 -48.95 7.63
CA ALA A 451 17.09 -47.70 7.23
C ALA A 451 17.34 -47.56 5.73
N SER A 452 17.35 -48.67 4.97
CA SER A 452 17.45 -48.69 3.51
C SER A 452 16.20 -48.23 2.76
N ALA A 453 15.03 -48.08 3.42
CA ALA A 453 13.80 -47.57 2.81
C ALA A 453 13.60 -46.05 3.00
N LEU A 454 14.37 -45.41 3.89
CA LEU A 454 14.26 -43.99 4.21
C LEU A 454 15.26 -43.11 3.42
N SER A 455 16.31 -43.68 2.82
CA SER A 455 17.35 -42.93 2.10
C SER A 455 16.92 -42.43 0.71
N THR A 456 15.73 -42.80 0.24
CA THR A 456 15.09 -42.21 -0.95
C THR A 456 13.82 -41.55 -0.45
N GLY A 457 13.81 -40.22 -0.33
CA GLY A 457 12.74 -39.45 0.34
C GLY A 457 11.32 -39.86 -0.07
N LEU A 458 10.32 -39.57 0.76
CA LEU A 458 8.91 -40.05 0.62
C LEU A 458 8.30 -39.89 -0.79
N MET A 459 8.79 -38.94 -1.60
CA MET A 459 8.43 -38.74 -3.02
C MET A 459 9.01 -39.79 -3.99
N ALA A 460 9.97 -40.61 -3.56
CA ALA A 460 10.58 -41.68 -4.34
C ALA A 460 9.75 -42.97 -4.33
N GLN A 461 8.82 -43.12 -3.38
CA GLN A 461 7.87 -44.24 -3.39
C GLN A 461 6.80 -43.99 -4.47
N PRO A 462 6.63 -44.92 -5.44
CA PRO A 462 5.77 -44.71 -6.61
C PRO A 462 4.30 -44.48 -6.24
N GLU A 463 3.87 -44.98 -5.08
CA GLU A 463 2.51 -44.85 -4.55
C GLU A 463 2.16 -43.45 -4.00
N HIS A 464 3.16 -42.66 -3.59
CA HIS A 464 3.00 -41.28 -3.10
C HIS A 464 3.27 -40.22 -4.17
N LEU A 465 4.04 -40.58 -5.21
CA LEU A 465 4.43 -39.68 -6.30
C LEU A 465 3.23 -39.22 -7.15
N ALA A 466 2.28 -40.11 -7.44
CA ALA A 466 1.14 -39.78 -8.31
C ALA A 466 0.17 -38.76 -7.67
N PRO A 467 -0.26 -38.91 -6.40
CA PRO A 467 -1.08 -37.92 -5.73
C PRO A 467 -0.38 -36.59 -5.50
N ALA A 468 0.91 -36.60 -5.15
CA ALA A 468 1.69 -35.36 -5.01
C ALA A 468 1.79 -34.60 -6.35
N LYS A 469 2.07 -35.29 -7.46
CA LYS A 469 2.04 -34.66 -8.79
C LYS A 469 0.69 -34.09 -9.16
N ALA A 470 -0.40 -34.75 -8.77
CA ALA A 470 -1.75 -34.25 -8.99
C ALA A 470 -2.01 -32.97 -8.18
N ALA A 471 -1.61 -32.94 -6.90
CA ALA A 471 -1.75 -31.77 -6.03
C ALA A 471 -0.90 -30.58 -6.49
N VAL A 472 0.36 -30.79 -6.94
CA VAL A 472 1.18 -29.71 -7.54
C VAL A 472 0.50 -29.15 -8.79
N ARG A 473 0.01 -30.00 -9.70
CA ARG A 473 -0.70 -29.55 -10.91
C ARG A 473 -2.01 -28.83 -10.60
N ALA A 474 -2.70 -29.21 -9.53
CA ALA A 474 -3.88 -28.49 -9.06
C ALA A 474 -3.52 -27.09 -8.54
N LEU A 475 -2.48 -26.98 -7.71
CA LEU A 475 -1.99 -25.68 -7.22
C LEU A 475 -1.43 -24.80 -8.34
N GLU A 476 -0.70 -25.35 -9.30
CA GLU A 476 -0.22 -24.60 -10.48
C GLU A 476 -1.37 -24.06 -11.32
N ARG A 477 -2.41 -24.88 -11.54
CA ARG A 477 -3.63 -24.45 -12.23
C ARG A 477 -4.33 -23.34 -11.44
N LEU A 478 -4.51 -23.49 -10.13
CA LEU A 478 -5.12 -22.45 -9.29
C LEU A 478 -4.29 -21.16 -9.25
N ALA A 479 -2.96 -21.24 -9.28
CA ALA A 479 -2.08 -20.07 -9.32
C ALA A 479 -2.10 -19.33 -10.67
N THR A 480 -2.31 -20.04 -11.78
CA THR A 480 -2.21 -19.50 -13.16
C THR A 480 -3.54 -19.18 -13.83
N THR A 481 -4.64 -19.76 -13.36
CA THR A 481 -5.98 -19.48 -13.88
C THR A 481 -6.53 -18.18 -13.32
N ASP A 482 -7.45 -17.52 -14.08
CA ASP A 482 -8.21 -16.31 -13.71
C ASP A 482 -9.21 -16.60 -12.56
N THR A 483 -8.72 -17.23 -11.49
CA THR A 483 -9.45 -17.49 -10.26
C THR A 483 -9.39 -16.28 -9.34
N ASP A 484 -10.09 -16.35 -8.21
CA ASP A 484 -10.03 -15.32 -7.17
C ASP A 484 -8.56 -15.02 -6.81
N PRO A 485 -8.12 -13.74 -6.82
CA PRO A 485 -6.73 -13.37 -6.58
C PRO A 485 -6.18 -13.86 -5.24
N TRP A 486 -7.05 -14.05 -4.23
CA TRP A 486 -6.65 -14.61 -2.94
C TRP A 486 -6.30 -16.10 -3.04
N VAL A 487 -7.05 -16.87 -3.82
CA VAL A 487 -6.81 -18.30 -4.07
C VAL A 487 -5.54 -18.49 -4.88
N SER A 488 -5.33 -17.68 -5.92
CA SER A 488 -4.10 -17.68 -6.72
C SER A 488 -2.87 -17.33 -5.88
N ALA A 489 -2.95 -16.28 -5.05
CA ALA A 489 -1.86 -15.90 -4.16
C ALA A 489 -1.54 -16.97 -3.12
N ALA A 490 -2.56 -17.62 -2.54
CA ALA A 490 -2.38 -18.71 -1.59
C ALA A 490 -1.75 -19.95 -2.25
N ALA A 491 -2.22 -20.32 -3.44
CA ALA A 491 -1.65 -21.43 -4.20
C ALA A 491 -0.17 -21.17 -4.56
N ALA A 492 0.16 -19.94 -4.97
CA ALA A 492 1.53 -19.53 -5.23
C ALA A 492 2.41 -19.56 -3.96
N PHE A 493 1.88 -19.09 -2.82
CA PHE A 493 2.58 -19.14 -1.54
C PHE A 493 2.87 -20.58 -1.10
N HIS A 494 1.89 -21.47 -1.19
CA HIS A 494 2.07 -22.88 -0.81
C HIS A 494 3.01 -23.62 -1.76
N LEU A 495 2.99 -23.33 -3.06
CA LEU A 495 3.98 -23.87 -4.01
C LEU A 495 5.41 -23.42 -3.66
N ALA A 496 5.59 -22.16 -3.26
CA ALA A 496 6.88 -21.65 -2.81
C ALA A 496 7.34 -22.32 -1.50
N ALA A 497 6.43 -22.49 -0.53
CA ALA A 497 6.73 -23.14 0.75
C ALA A 497 7.09 -24.63 0.57
N VAL A 498 6.36 -25.35 -0.28
CA VAL A 498 6.67 -26.76 -0.62
C VAL A 498 8.02 -26.85 -1.32
N SER A 499 8.32 -25.95 -2.24
CA SER A 499 9.62 -25.92 -2.93
C SER A 499 10.78 -25.73 -1.95
N ALA A 500 10.64 -24.80 -1.01
CA ALA A 500 11.64 -24.55 0.03
C ALA A 500 11.80 -25.72 1.02
N ALA A 501 10.69 -26.40 1.35
CA ALA A 501 10.73 -27.58 2.24
C ALA A 501 11.39 -28.80 1.57
N VAL A 502 11.18 -28.99 0.26
CA VAL A 502 11.86 -30.02 -0.52
C VAL A 502 13.36 -29.73 -0.61
N GLU A 503 13.74 -28.47 -0.86
CA GLU A 503 15.14 -28.01 -0.88
C GLU A 503 15.85 -28.30 0.46
N ALA A 504 15.23 -27.92 1.59
CA ALA A 504 15.80 -28.19 2.92
C ALA A 504 15.92 -29.69 3.26
N ALA A 505 15.08 -30.55 2.67
CA ALA A 505 15.17 -32.00 2.87
C ALA A 505 16.28 -32.65 2.03
N GLU A 506 16.61 -32.06 0.88
CA GLU A 506 17.71 -32.51 0.01
C GLU A 506 19.07 -32.14 0.60
N ASP A 507 19.22 -30.92 1.15
CA ASP A 507 20.48 -30.45 1.77
C ASP A 507 20.91 -31.30 2.98
N ASN A 508 19.96 -31.77 3.79
CA ASN A 508 20.26 -32.63 4.95
C ASN A 508 20.72 -34.05 4.57
N GLY A 509 20.58 -34.46 3.31
CA GLY A 509 20.94 -35.79 2.83
C GLY A 509 22.42 -35.95 2.44
N GLU A 510 23.09 -34.86 2.04
CA GLU A 510 24.45 -34.93 1.48
C GLU A 510 25.55 -34.89 2.57
N ASP A 511 25.31 -34.27 3.72
CA ASP A 511 26.29 -34.14 4.80
C ASP A 511 26.46 -35.40 5.67
N SER A 512 25.60 -36.42 5.51
CA SER A 512 25.69 -37.68 6.25
C SER A 512 26.67 -38.70 5.64
N MET A 513 27.30 -38.43 4.50
CA MET A 513 28.33 -39.28 3.89
C MET A 513 29.75 -38.79 4.22
N GLY A 514 30.12 -38.80 5.50
CA GLY A 514 31.52 -38.65 5.92
C GLY A 514 32.38 -39.83 5.41
N PRO A 515 33.61 -39.59 4.90
CA PRO A 515 34.45 -40.63 4.33
C PRO A 515 35.00 -41.54 5.45
N SER A 516 34.56 -42.80 5.45
CA SER A 516 35.20 -43.86 6.23
C SER A 516 36.66 -44.01 5.80
N GLY A 517 37.58 -43.83 6.75
CA GLY A 517 39.01 -43.92 6.55
C GLY A 517 39.55 -45.32 6.28
N GLY A 518 40.71 -45.33 5.62
CA GLY A 518 41.63 -46.44 5.38
C GLY A 518 42.60 -45.96 4.28
N GLY A 519 43.91 -45.90 4.40
CA GLY A 519 44.86 -46.65 5.21
C GLY A 519 45.98 -47.07 4.25
N ASP A 520 47.15 -46.45 4.41
CA ASP A 520 48.51 -46.85 4.00
C ASP A 520 48.84 -47.31 2.56
N GLY A 521 49.84 -46.62 1.98
CA GLY A 521 51.07 -47.27 1.51
C GLY A 521 51.31 -47.40 0.00
N GLY A 522 52.46 -46.85 -0.45
CA GLY A 522 53.33 -47.58 -1.39
C GLY A 522 53.41 -47.13 -2.85
N ALA A 523 54.43 -46.31 -3.13
CA ALA A 523 55.39 -46.36 -4.24
C ALA A 523 55.09 -47.08 -5.59
N ALA A 524 55.42 -46.32 -6.65
CA ALA A 524 56.16 -46.71 -7.87
C ALA A 524 55.51 -47.62 -8.93
N GLY A 525 55.75 -47.27 -10.21
CA GLY A 525 55.90 -48.28 -11.28
C GLY A 525 55.21 -48.00 -12.62
N THR A 526 55.90 -47.22 -13.47
CA THR A 526 56.25 -47.54 -14.88
C THR A 526 55.29 -48.26 -15.85
N ALA A 527 55.24 -47.66 -17.06
CA ALA A 527 55.18 -48.28 -18.39
C ALA A 527 53.83 -48.90 -18.81
N ALA A 528 53.42 -48.88 -20.08
CA ALA A 528 54.22 -48.90 -21.30
C ALA A 528 53.45 -48.37 -22.53
N ALA A 529 54.26 -47.85 -23.47
CA ALA A 529 54.26 -48.06 -24.93
C ALA A 529 53.00 -47.72 -25.75
N GLY A 530 53.12 -47.15 -26.95
CA GLY A 530 54.31 -46.83 -27.73
C GLY A 530 53.97 -46.48 -29.18
N ALA A 531 55.03 -46.13 -29.91
CA ALA A 531 55.16 -45.84 -31.35
C ALA A 531 54.46 -44.53 -31.81
N GLY A 532 55.18 -43.48 -32.21
CA GLY A 532 56.24 -43.45 -33.25
C GLY A 532 55.53 -43.32 -34.61
N THR A 533 55.74 -42.36 -35.49
CA THR A 533 56.93 -41.64 -36.00
C THR A 533 56.37 -40.50 -36.87
N GLY A 534 56.85 -39.25 -36.83
CA GLY A 534 58.08 -38.79 -37.49
C GLY A 534 57.75 -38.10 -38.83
N GLY A 535 58.09 -36.81 -38.97
CA GLY A 535 58.06 -36.14 -40.28
C GLY A 535 57.83 -34.62 -40.21
N ALA A 536 58.92 -33.87 -40.24
CA ALA A 536 58.95 -32.41 -40.40
C ALA A 536 58.54 -31.97 -41.83
N GLY A 537 58.02 -30.75 -41.99
CA GLY A 537 57.87 -30.11 -43.29
C GLY A 537 57.03 -28.84 -43.27
N ASP A 538 57.68 -27.71 -43.53
CA ASP A 538 57.15 -26.36 -43.73
C ASP A 538 56.04 -26.25 -44.80
N GLY A 539 55.19 -25.22 -44.68
CA GLY A 539 54.51 -24.64 -45.85
C GLY A 539 53.11 -24.06 -45.60
N PRO A 540 52.89 -22.73 -45.80
CA PRO A 540 51.63 -22.06 -45.50
C PRO A 540 50.69 -22.01 -46.72
N GLY A 541 49.37 -22.08 -46.50
CA GLY A 541 48.39 -22.05 -47.59
C GLY A 541 46.99 -21.64 -47.15
N ARG A 542 46.61 -20.44 -47.57
CA ARG A 542 45.28 -19.82 -47.48
C ARG A 542 44.20 -20.60 -48.27
N ALA A 543 42.96 -20.30 -47.87
CA ALA A 543 41.73 -20.21 -48.67
C ALA A 543 40.73 -21.39 -48.62
N SER A 544 39.62 -21.09 -47.93
CA SER A 544 38.25 -21.05 -48.42
C SER A 544 37.62 -22.24 -49.17
N ALA A 545 36.46 -22.59 -48.60
CA ALA A 545 35.19 -22.88 -49.26
C ALA A 545 34.88 -24.31 -49.72
N SER A 546 33.92 -24.87 -48.97
CA SER A 546 32.66 -25.45 -49.44
C SER A 546 32.58 -26.92 -49.86
N THR A 547 31.53 -27.52 -49.29
CA THR A 547 30.57 -28.50 -49.83
C THR A 547 30.86 -30.01 -49.80
N ALA A 548 29.76 -30.70 -49.44
CA ALA A 548 29.48 -32.13 -49.44
C ALA A 548 30.16 -32.95 -48.33
N GLY A 549 29.48 -33.75 -47.52
CA GLY A 549 28.11 -34.27 -47.56
C GLY A 549 28.15 -35.66 -46.89
N GLY A 550 27.06 -36.07 -46.22
CA GLY A 550 26.83 -37.48 -45.91
C GLY A 550 26.57 -37.81 -44.44
N GLY A 551 25.30 -37.80 -44.07
CA GLY A 551 24.57 -38.98 -43.56
C GLY A 551 24.92 -39.55 -42.18
N GLY A 552 23.90 -39.66 -41.32
CA GLY A 552 23.90 -40.67 -40.25
C GLY A 552 22.98 -40.33 -39.09
N GLY A 553 21.78 -40.91 -39.09
CA GLY A 553 20.70 -40.62 -38.14
C GLY A 553 20.99 -40.84 -36.64
N ARG A 554 20.27 -40.09 -35.82
CA ARG A 554 19.33 -40.64 -34.83
C ARG A 554 18.51 -39.50 -34.22
N ALA A 555 17.23 -39.48 -34.54
CA ALA A 555 16.23 -38.72 -33.80
C ALA A 555 16.07 -39.39 -32.42
N GLY A 556 16.73 -38.83 -31.41
CA GLY A 556 16.43 -39.09 -30.00
C GLY A 556 15.51 -37.98 -29.52
N SER A 557 14.24 -38.30 -29.29
CA SER A 557 13.29 -37.42 -28.59
C SER A 557 13.81 -37.15 -27.17
N SER A 558 14.44 -36.00 -26.95
CA SER A 558 14.74 -35.53 -25.61
C SER A 558 13.43 -35.03 -24.99
N GLY A 559 12.70 -35.94 -24.34
CA GLY A 559 11.69 -35.53 -23.36
C GLY A 559 12.35 -34.73 -22.23
N PRO A 560 11.57 -33.94 -21.47
CA PRO A 560 12.10 -33.19 -20.34
C PRO A 560 12.81 -34.15 -19.37
N LYS A 561 14.06 -33.83 -19.02
CA LYS A 561 14.84 -34.62 -18.06
C LYS A 561 14.16 -34.54 -16.68
N PRO A 562 14.18 -35.62 -15.88
CA PRO A 562 13.66 -35.60 -14.52
C PRO A 562 14.36 -34.51 -13.69
N LEU A 563 13.58 -33.83 -12.84
CA LEU A 563 14.01 -32.70 -12.00
C LEU A 563 15.21 -33.01 -11.09
N SER A 564 15.49 -34.29 -10.83
CA SER A 564 16.59 -34.80 -10.01
C SER A 564 18.00 -34.62 -10.59
N LEU A 565 18.17 -33.88 -11.69
CA LEU A 565 19.45 -33.64 -12.37
C LEU A 565 19.85 -32.15 -12.43
N TYR A 566 19.13 -31.27 -11.72
CA TYR A 566 19.42 -29.83 -11.70
C TYR A 566 20.06 -29.44 -10.35
N PRO A 567 21.28 -28.84 -10.33
CA PRO A 567 21.91 -28.39 -9.09
C PRO A 567 21.38 -27.01 -8.63
N LEU A 568 21.27 -26.81 -7.30
CA LEU A 568 21.21 -25.60 -6.43
C LEU A 568 20.46 -24.30 -6.86
N GLU A 569 19.89 -24.20 -8.07
CA GLU A 569 19.25 -22.98 -8.63
C GLU A 569 17.77 -23.22 -9.06
N GLY A 570 17.15 -24.28 -8.53
CA GLY A 570 16.06 -25.02 -9.18
C GLY A 570 14.70 -24.33 -9.34
N ALA A 571 14.30 -23.35 -8.51
CA ALA A 571 12.98 -22.69 -8.62
C ALA A 571 13.04 -21.28 -9.25
N VAL A 572 14.15 -20.58 -9.04
CA VAL A 572 14.41 -19.24 -9.58
C VAL A 572 14.69 -19.32 -11.07
N ARG A 573 15.49 -20.32 -11.48
CA ARG A 573 15.85 -20.51 -12.88
C ARG A 573 14.62 -20.82 -13.74
N PRO A 574 13.67 -21.70 -13.38
CA PRO A 574 12.42 -21.86 -14.13
C PRO A 574 11.54 -20.62 -14.15
N LEU A 575 11.45 -19.83 -13.08
CA LEU A 575 10.68 -18.58 -13.10
C LEU A 575 11.31 -17.56 -14.05
N VAL A 576 12.62 -17.33 -13.94
CA VAL A 576 13.37 -16.41 -14.80
C VAL A 576 13.40 -16.93 -16.24
N THR A 577 13.55 -18.23 -16.45
CA THR A 577 13.49 -18.90 -17.75
C THR A 577 12.08 -18.83 -18.32
N ALA A 578 11.03 -18.99 -17.53
CA ALA A 578 9.64 -18.85 -17.98
C ALA A 578 9.29 -17.38 -18.30
N LEU A 579 9.80 -16.41 -17.55
CA LEU A 579 9.66 -14.99 -17.87
C LEU A 579 10.42 -14.64 -19.17
N THR A 580 11.65 -15.13 -19.34
CA THR A 580 12.49 -14.83 -20.52
C THR A 580 12.07 -15.61 -21.76
N ASP A 581 11.81 -16.91 -21.64
CA ASP A 581 11.25 -17.73 -22.72
C ASP A 581 9.82 -17.29 -23.03
N GLY A 582 9.04 -16.90 -22.02
CA GLY A 582 7.73 -16.31 -22.25
C GLY A 582 7.78 -14.99 -23.01
N CYS A 583 8.87 -14.23 -22.86
CA CYS A 583 9.14 -13.09 -23.71
C CYS A 583 9.54 -13.48 -25.14
N ARG A 584 10.22 -14.60 -25.34
CA ARG A 584 10.65 -15.07 -26.67
C ARG A 584 9.52 -15.70 -27.48
N HIS A 585 8.56 -16.35 -26.82
CA HIS A 585 7.43 -16.97 -27.49
C HIS A 585 6.30 -15.93 -27.72
N SER A 586 5.89 -15.77 -28.97
CA SER A 586 4.89 -14.78 -29.41
C SER A 586 3.46 -15.10 -28.96
N SER A 587 3.22 -16.26 -28.35
CA SER A 587 1.88 -16.76 -27.99
C SER A 587 1.46 -16.51 -26.54
N LEU A 588 2.33 -15.99 -25.68
CA LEU A 588 1.96 -15.73 -24.29
C LEU A 588 1.14 -14.44 -24.15
N HIS A 589 0.04 -14.54 -23.41
CA HIS A 589 -0.85 -13.45 -23.08
C HIS A 589 -0.07 -12.36 -22.32
N LEU A 590 0.30 -11.29 -23.03
CA LEU A 590 0.95 -10.08 -22.49
C LEU A 590 0.15 -9.41 -21.35
N THR A 591 -1.09 -9.85 -21.10
CA THR A 591 -1.99 -9.31 -20.10
C THR A 591 -1.69 -9.78 -18.67
N SER A 592 -1.18 -11.00 -18.46
CA SER A 592 -0.96 -11.55 -17.10
C SER A 592 0.44 -11.23 -16.55
N LEU A 593 1.43 -11.08 -17.43
CA LEU A 593 2.81 -10.86 -17.04
C LEU A 593 3.05 -9.56 -16.22
N PRO A 594 2.36 -8.43 -16.48
CA PRO A 594 2.44 -7.25 -15.63
C PRO A 594 2.01 -7.52 -14.18
N ASP A 595 1.01 -8.37 -13.95
CA ASP A 595 0.51 -8.65 -12.60
C ASP A 595 1.49 -9.52 -11.82
N THR A 596 2.15 -10.48 -12.48
CA THR A 596 3.28 -11.23 -11.90
C THR A 596 4.44 -10.29 -11.53
N LEU A 597 4.80 -9.36 -12.40
CA LEU A 597 5.88 -8.39 -12.12
C LEU A 597 5.51 -7.42 -10.99
N LEU A 598 4.23 -7.02 -10.88
CA LEU A 598 3.75 -6.21 -9.77
C LEU A 598 3.78 -6.98 -8.45
N ALA A 599 3.42 -8.28 -8.44
CA ALA A 599 3.57 -9.14 -7.28
C ALA A 599 5.04 -9.28 -6.85
N LEU A 600 5.95 -9.47 -7.81
CA LEU A 600 7.40 -9.50 -7.56
C LEU A 600 7.94 -8.15 -7.07
N ALA A 601 7.39 -7.04 -7.55
CA ALA A 601 7.75 -5.70 -7.07
C ALA A 601 7.26 -5.46 -5.63
N ALA A 602 6.17 -6.09 -5.21
CA ALA A 602 5.66 -6.04 -3.84
C ALA A 602 6.38 -7.01 -2.88
N ALA A 603 7.09 -8.02 -3.41
CA ALA A 603 7.84 -8.96 -2.59
C ALA A 603 8.97 -8.24 -1.81
N PRO A 604 9.27 -8.64 -0.57
CA PRO A 604 10.29 -7.99 0.25
C PRO A 604 11.72 -8.24 -0.24
N ALA A 605 11.95 -9.32 -0.98
CA ALA A 605 13.23 -9.65 -1.60
C ALA A 605 13.01 -10.37 -2.93
N LEU A 606 13.88 -10.12 -3.90
CA LEU A 606 13.97 -10.93 -5.11
C LEU A 606 15.02 -12.02 -4.96
N PRO A 607 14.80 -13.20 -5.56
CA PRO A 607 15.83 -14.21 -5.62
C PRO A 607 17.03 -13.73 -6.44
N ALA A 608 18.22 -14.25 -6.15
CA ALA A 608 19.43 -13.92 -6.90
C ALA A 608 19.31 -14.43 -8.34
N ALA A 609 19.25 -13.51 -9.31
CA ALA A 609 19.20 -13.80 -10.74
C ALA A 609 19.76 -12.63 -11.55
N ASP A 610 20.00 -12.83 -12.85
CA ASP A 610 20.37 -11.76 -13.79
C ASP A 610 19.14 -10.92 -14.19
N TRP A 611 18.50 -10.31 -13.19
CA TRP A 611 17.37 -9.39 -13.34
C TRP A 611 17.62 -8.23 -14.31
N PRO A 612 18.83 -7.66 -14.45
CA PRO A 612 19.08 -6.62 -15.44
C PRO A 612 18.82 -7.10 -16.86
N THR A 613 19.25 -8.32 -17.21
CA THR A 613 18.99 -8.89 -18.55
C THR A 613 17.51 -9.21 -18.75
N VAL A 614 16.83 -9.74 -17.74
CA VAL A 614 15.37 -9.98 -17.76
C VAL A 614 14.62 -8.67 -17.99
N CYS A 615 14.91 -7.64 -17.19
CA CYS A 615 14.26 -6.34 -17.28
C CYS A 615 14.55 -5.64 -18.61
N ARG A 616 15.79 -5.69 -19.13
CA ARG A 616 16.09 -5.14 -20.47
C ARG A 616 15.29 -5.83 -21.57
N THR A 617 15.17 -7.15 -21.50
CA THR A 617 14.39 -7.95 -22.47
C THR A 617 12.91 -7.57 -22.41
N LEU A 618 12.36 -7.46 -21.19
CA LEU A 618 10.98 -7.03 -20.94
C LEU A 618 10.73 -5.61 -21.44
N LEU A 619 11.62 -4.66 -21.13
CA LEU A 619 11.51 -3.26 -21.56
C LEU A 619 11.57 -3.13 -23.08
N ALA A 620 12.46 -3.88 -23.75
CA ALA A 620 12.56 -3.89 -25.21
C ALA A 620 11.28 -4.43 -25.86
N LYS A 621 10.76 -5.56 -25.35
CA LYS A 621 9.49 -6.13 -25.84
C LYS A 621 8.31 -5.20 -25.59
N ALA A 622 8.22 -4.66 -24.38
CA ALA A 622 7.13 -3.79 -23.96
C ALA A 622 7.11 -2.46 -24.73
N SER A 623 8.30 -1.93 -25.09
CA SER A 623 8.43 -0.75 -25.97
C SER A 623 7.90 -1.04 -27.38
N GLY A 624 8.26 -2.18 -27.97
CA GLY A 624 7.73 -2.58 -29.28
C GLY A 624 6.21 -2.77 -29.28
N THR A 625 5.64 -3.34 -28.20
CA THR A 625 4.18 -3.45 -28.05
C THR A 625 3.49 -2.12 -27.73
N ALA A 626 4.22 -1.14 -27.19
CA ALA A 626 3.66 0.18 -26.90
C ALA A 626 3.45 1.01 -28.18
N GLU A 627 4.18 0.71 -29.26
CA GLU A 627 4.06 1.39 -30.56
C GLU A 627 2.87 0.89 -31.40
N ASP A 628 2.39 -0.33 -31.15
CA ASP A 628 1.21 -0.88 -31.82
C ASP A 628 -0.08 -0.41 -31.11
N PRO A 629 -0.98 0.34 -31.79
CA PRO A 629 -2.18 0.90 -31.16
C PRO A 629 -3.12 -0.17 -30.55
N ASN A 630 -3.09 -1.40 -31.07
CA ASN A 630 -3.93 -2.49 -30.54
C ASN A 630 -3.38 -3.09 -29.25
N THR A 631 -2.06 -3.00 -29.03
CA THR A 631 -1.39 -3.57 -27.85
C THR A 631 -0.75 -2.52 -26.94
N ALA A 632 -0.91 -1.23 -27.28
CA ALA A 632 -0.28 -0.10 -26.59
C ALA A 632 -0.56 -0.08 -25.08
N ALA A 633 -1.81 -0.33 -24.67
CA ALA A 633 -2.19 -0.35 -23.25
C ALA A 633 -1.49 -1.48 -22.47
N ALA A 634 -1.36 -2.67 -23.07
CA ALA A 634 -0.65 -3.81 -22.47
C ALA A 634 0.85 -3.55 -22.41
N GLY A 635 1.43 -2.98 -23.48
CA GLY A 635 2.84 -2.56 -23.53
C GLY A 635 3.18 -1.53 -22.46
N VAL A 636 2.35 -0.50 -22.27
CA VAL A 636 2.53 0.52 -21.23
C VAL A 636 2.40 -0.09 -19.83
N ARG A 637 1.43 -0.99 -19.60
CA ARG A 637 1.28 -1.68 -18.30
C ARG A 637 2.50 -2.55 -17.98
N LEU A 638 3.03 -3.25 -18.99
CA LEU A 638 4.22 -4.08 -18.84
C LEU A 638 5.49 -3.25 -18.57
N LEU A 639 5.67 -2.14 -19.30
CA LEU A 639 6.75 -1.17 -19.03
C LEU A 639 6.67 -0.66 -17.60
N ALA A 640 5.48 -0.24 -17.15
CA ALA A 640 5.26 0.28 -15.81
C ALA A 640 5.55 -0.77 -14.73
N ALA A 641 5.08 -2.02 -14.89
CA ALA A 641 5.35 -3.09 -13.94
C ALA A 641 6.84 -3.43 -13.85
N THR A 642 7.53 -3.49 -15.00
CA THR A 642 8.99 -3.75 -15.04
C THR A 642 9.78 -2.64 -14.36
N LEU A 643 9.37 -1.39 -14.54
CA LEU A 643 9.96 -0.24 -13.86
C LEU A 643 9.69 -0.24 -12.35
N LEU A 644 8.48 -0.59 -11.92
CA LEU A 644 8.16 -0.71 -10.51
C LEU A 644 8.98 -1.81 -9.83
N LEU A 645 9.19 -2.94 -10.50
CA LEU A 645 10.10 -3.99 -10.04
C LEU A 645 11.53 -3.45 -9.88
N ALA A 646 12.05 -2.76 -10.90
CA ALA A 646 13.38 -2.16 -10.86
C ALA A 646 13.51 -1.10 -9.75
N LEU A 647 12.48 -0.27 -9.53
CA LEU A 647 12.46 0.77 -8.50
C LEU A 647 12.35 0.19 -7.08
N ALA A 648 11.60 -0.90 -6.89
CA ALA A 648 11.43 -1.56 -5.60
C ALA A 648 12.73 -2.22 -5.13
N HIS A 649 13.46 -2.83 -6.06
CA HIS A 649 14.63 -3.67 -5.76
C HIS A 649 15.97 -3.08 -6.20
N GLY A 650 15.97 -1.88 -6.78
CA GLY A 650 17.15 -1.24 -7.36
C GLY A 650 18.23 -0.85 -6.36
N SER A 651 17.86 -0.67 -5.08
CA SER A 651 18.81 -0.37 -4.00
C SER A 651 19.70 -1.55 -3.62
N ILE A 652 19.35 -2.76 -4.05
CA ILE A 652 20.08 -3.98 -3.74
C ILE A 652 21.18 -4.15 -4.82
N PRO A 653 22.46 -3.89 -4.49
CA PRO A 653 23.53 -3.90 -5.50
C PRO A 653 23.74 -5.28 -6.14
N SER A 654 23.43 -6.38 -5.44
CA SER A 654 23.56 -7.75 -5.96
C SER A 654 22.59 -8.04 -7.12
N LEU A 655 21.48 -7.31 -7.24
CA LEU A 655 20.52 -7.48 -8.33
C LEU A 655 20.88 -6.66 -9.58
N GLY A 656 21.84 -5.74 -9.51
CA GLY A 656 22.29 -4.93 -10.66
C GLY A 656 21.25 -4.00 -11.28
N LEU A 657 20.06 -3.88 -10.69
CA LEU A 657 18.92 -3.11 -11.22
C LEU A 657 19.16 -1.59 -11.19
N GLY A 658 20.04 -1.08 -10.33
CA GLY A 658 20.41 0.35 -10.30
C GLY A 658 21.00 0.85 -11.63
N ALA A 659 21.81 0.04 -12.32
CA ALA A 659 22.39 0.40 -13.62
C ALA A 659 21.33 0.49 -14.73
N LEU A 660 20.27 -0.32 -14.64
CA LEU A 660 19.13 -0.26 -15.55
C LEU A 660 18.35 1.05 -15.37
N LEU A 661 18.11 1.44 -14.11
CA LEU A 661 17.43 2.69 -13.80
C LEU A 661 18.22 3.91 -14.30
N GLU A 662 19.55 3.87 -14.24
CA GLU A 662 20.42 4.90 -14.82
C GLU A 662 20.29 4.99 -16.33
N GLU A 663 20.26 3.86 -17.03
CA GLU A 663 20.05 3.82 -18.47
C GLU A 663 18.68 4.43 -18.83
N LEU A 664 17.64 4.11 -18.07
CA LEU A 664 16.26 4.58 -18.33
C LEU A 664 16.08 6.07 -18.07
N VAL A 665 16.86 6.64 -17.15
CA VAL A 665 16.80 8.06 -16.80
C VAL A 665 17.73 8.91 -17.69
N ALA A 666 18.57 8.28 -18.52
CA ALA A 666 19.37 8.99 -19.50
C ALA A 666 18.47 9.81 -20.45
N PRO A 667 18.81 11.08 -20.77
CA PRO A 667 17.88 11.98 -21.46
C PRO A 667 17.28 11.47 -22.76
N THR A 668 18.07 10.78 -23.57
CA THR A 668 17.62 10.21 -24.84
C THR A 668 16.65 9.03 -24.64
N ARG A 669 16.88 8.21 -23.61
CA ARG A 669 16.03 7.06 -23.27
C ARG A 669 14.75 7.52 -22.60
N PHE A 670 14.84 8.43 -21.64
CA PHE A 670 13.68 8.97 -20.94
C PHE A 670 12.70 9.64 -21.92
N ALA A 671 13.19 10.46 -22.83
CA ALA A 671 12.37 11.11 -23.87
C ALA A 671 11.80 10.14 -24.93
N ALA A 672 12.25 8.88 -24.95
CA ALA A 672 11.69 7.82 -25.78
C ALA A 672 10.63 6.98 -25.04
N LEU A 673 10.54 7.07 -23.71
CA LEU A 673 9.51 6.37 -22.94
C LEU A 673 8.12 6.99 -23.19
N PRO A 674 7.03 6.20 -23.14
CA PRO A 674 5.68 6.73 -23.15
C PRO A 674 5.45 7.72 -22.00
N ALA A 675 4.67 8.79 -22.22
CA ALA A 675 4.44 9.83 -21.21
C ALA A 675 3.94 9.26 -19.87
N ALA A 676 3.01 8.29 -19.89
CA ALA A 676 2.52 7.62 -18.68
C ALA A 676 3.65 7.00 -17.84
N VAL A 677 4.66 6.43 -18.51
CA VAL A 677 5.82 5.80 -17.88
C VAL A 677 6.79 6.86 -17.36
N GLN A 678 7.04 7.92 -18.13
CA GLN A 678 7.82 9.08 -17.69
C GLN A 678 7.23 9.67 -16.39
N GLY A 679 5.91 9.87 -16.33
CA GLY A 679 5.25 10.39 -15.13
C GLY A 679 5.33 9.44 -13.94
N LEU A 680 5.26 8.13 -14.15
CA LEU A 680 5.46 7.14 -13.07
C LEU A 680 6.87 7.22 -12.48
N ILE A 681 7.89 7.35 -13.32
CA ILE A 681 9.28 7.53 -12.88
C ILE A 681 9.42 8.83 -12.06
N LEU A 682 8.84 9.93 -12.55
CA LEU A 682 8.87 11.23 -11.86
C LEU A 682 8.15 11.20 -10.51
N VAL A 683 6.97 10.57 -10.42
CA VAL A 683 6.25 10.41 -9.14
C VAL A 683 7.02 9.54 -8.15
N ARG A 684 7.73 8.52 -8.64
CA ARG A 684 8.57 7.63 -7.82
C ARG A 684 10.01 8.11 -7.70
N LEU A 685 10.31 9.37 -8.01
CA LEU A 685 11.63 9.97 -7.91
C LEU A 685 12.32 9.68 -6.55
N PRO A 686 11.67 9.79 -5.37
CA PRO A 686 12.34 9.45 -4.11
C PRO A 686 12.82 8.00 -4.02
N ALA A 687 12.03 7.04 -4.50
CA ALA A 687 12.41 5.62 -4.51
C ALA A 687 13.57 5.39 -5.49
N LEU A 688 13.50 6.02 -6.68
CA LEU A 688 14.60 6.03 -7.64
C LEU A 688 15.89 6.59 -7.01
N LEU A 689 15.84 7.74 -6.35
CA LEU A 689 17.05 8.34 -5.76
C LEU A 689 17.63 7.53 -4.59
N ARG A 690 16.81 6.77 -3.85
CA ARG A 690 17.29 5.82 -2.82
C ARG A 690 17.97 4.60 -3.42
N SER A 691 17.55 4.18 -4.61
CA SER A 691 18.13 3.04 -5.32
C SER A 691 19.49 3.33 -5.96
N LEU A 692 19.87 4.61 -6.04
CA LEU A 692 21.07 5.07 -6.72
C LEU A 692 22.13 5.57 -5.72
N THR A 693 23.39 5.53 -6.13
CA THR A 693 24.47 6.15 -5.35
C THR A 693 24.30 7.68 -5.32
N PRO A 694 24.70 8.40 -4.25
CA PRO A 694 24.41 9.83 -4.12
C PRO A 694 24.89 10.70 -5.30
N LYS A 695 26.05 10.38 -5.88
CA LYS A 695 26.57 11.08 -7.08
C LYS A 695 25.66 10.89 -8.29
N ARG A 696 25.10 9.69 -8.46
CA ARG A 696 24.20 9.35 -9.57
C ARG A 696 22.80 9.91 -9.33
N SER A 697 22.31 9.84 -8.09
CA SER A 697 21.08 10.52 -7.66
C SER A 697 21.16 12.02 -7.96
N ALA A 698 22.27 12.68 -7.65
CA ALA A 698 22.50 14.09 -7.98
C ALA A 698 22.47 14.36 -9.49
N ALA A 699 23.12 13.51 -10.30
CA ALA A 699 23.11 13.63 -11.76
C ALA A 699 21.71 13.45 -12.37
N VAL A 700 20.93 12.49 -11.87
CA VAL A 700 19.52 12.29 -12.26
C VAL A 700 18.71 13.55 -11.98
N VAL A 701 18.82 14.10 -10.77
CA VAL A 701 18.07 15.29 -10.39
C VAL A 701 18.48 16.50 -11.21
N GLN A 702 19.77 16.71 -11.45
CA GLN A 702 20.28 17.78 -12.33
C GLN A 702 19.82 17.63 -13.78
N GLY A 703 19.56 16.40 -14.23
CA GLY A 703 19.05 16.12 -15.57
C GLY A 703 17.57 16.47 -15.76
N LEU A 704 16.75 16.49 -14.70
CA LEU A 704 15.29 16.65 -14.77
C LEU A 704 14.81 17.85 -15.60
N PRO A 705 15.40 19.07 -15.50
CA PRO A 705 14.98 20.20 -16.33
C PRO A 705 15.27 19.98 -17.82
N GLY A 706 16.38 19.31 -18.13
CA GLY A 706 16.72 18.88 -19.49
C GLY A 706 15.75 17.83 -20.01
N LEU A 707 15.38 16.86 -19.17
CA LEU A 707 14.38 15.83 -19.51
C LEU A 707 13.05 16.47 -19.90
N LEU A 708 12.53 17.39 -19.08
CA LEU A 708 11.28 18.10 -19.36
C LEU A 708 11.37 18.95 -20.63
N ALA A 709 12.49 19.64 -20.85
CA ALA A 709 12.70 20.41 -22.07
C ALA A 709 12.74 19.53 -23.33
N THR A 710 13.36 18.34 -23.26
CA THR A 710 13.36 17.39 -24.38
C THR A 710 12.00 16.79 -24.65
N SER A 711 11.22 16.50 -23.60
CA SER A 711 9.84 16.03 -23.74
C SER A 711 8.93 17.11 -24.34
N ALA A 712 9.17 18.40 -24.03
CA ALA A 712 8.44 19.52 -24.60
C ALA A 712 8.81 19.82 -26.07
N ARG A 713 10.08 19.64 -26.48
CA ARG A 713 10.58 19.95 -27.84
C ARG A 713 10.15 18.97 -28.93
N LYS A 714 9.73 17.75 -28.59
CA LYS A 714 9.16 16.83 -29.58
C LYS A 714 7.81 17.29 -30.13
N LEU A 715 7.25 18.38 -29.60
CA LEU A 715 5.98 18.97 -30.04
C LEU A 715 6.25 20.21 -30.91
N PRO A 716 5.60 20.34 -32.09
CA PRO A 716 5.86 21.42 -33.03
C PRO A 716 5.49 22.80 -32.44
N PRO A 717 6.27 23.87 -32.69
CA PRO A 717 6.00 25.20 -32.15
C PRO A 717 4.82 25.86 -32.89
N ALA A 718 3.76 26.23 -32.18
CA ALA A 718 2.63 26.99 -32.72
C ALA A 718 2.59 28.41 -32.13
N GLY A 719 2.48 29.43 -33.00
CA GLY A 719 2.24 30.81 -32.61
C GLY A 719 0.76 31.03 -32.31
N LEU A 720 0.45 31.57 -31.13
CA LEU A 720 -0.90 31.91 -30.70
C LEU A 720 -1.08 33.44 -30.74
N THR A 721 -2.07 33.89 -31.51
CA THR A 721 -2.65 35.24 -31.40
C THR A 721 -4.09 35.07 -30.91
N PHE A 722 -4.40 35.63 -29.74
CA PHE A 722 -5.75 35.63 -29.16
C PHE A 722 -6.47 36.92 -29.51
N ASP A 723 -7.66 36.80 -30.11
CA ASP A 723 -8.67 37.86 -30.15
C ASP A 723 -9.88 37.35 -29.36
N SER A 724 -10.34 38.14 -28.38
CA SER A 724 -11.43 37.79 -27.46
C SER A 724 -12.61 38.74 -27.63
N THR A 725 -13.76 38.22 -28.03
CA THR A 725 -15.05 38.89 -27.78
C THR A 725 -16.15 37.88 -27.44
N ASP A 726 -16.90 38.27 -26.42
CA ASP A 726 -18.20 37.82 -25.95
C ASP A 726 -18.31 36.56 -25.07
N GLY A 727 -18.95 36.81 -23.92
CA GLY A 727 -19.11 35.93 -22.79
C GLY A 727 -20.48 35.27 -22.70
N GLY A 728 -20.54 34.26 -21.85
CA GLY A 728 -21.75 33.52 -21.48
C GLY A 728 -21.47 32.69 -20.24
N GLY A 729 -22.23 32.94 -19.18
CA GLY A 729 -21.98 32.41 -17.83
C GLY A 729 -22.07 30.89 -17.72
N ALA A 730 -21.23 30.33 -16.85
CA ALA A 730 -21.16 28.91 -16.55
C ALA A 730 -21.54 28.64 -15.08
N GLY A 731 -22.42 27.66 -14.88
CA GLY A 731 -22.84 27.16 -13.57
C GLY A 731 -21.74 26.39 -12.85
N GLY A 732 -21.65 26.59 -11.54
CA GLY A 732 -20.64 26.01 -10.68
C GLY A 732 -20.82 24.51 -10.46
N ALA A 733 -19.93 23.72 -11.07
CA ALA A 733 -19.57 22.41 -10.53
C ALA A 733 -18.62 22.62 -9.34
N GLY A 734 -18.93 21.99 -8.19
CA GLY A 734 -18.12 22.09 -6.98
C GLY A 734 -16.66 21.68 -7.20
N PHE A 735 -15.73 22.50 -6.71
CA PHE A 735 -14.28 22.34 -6.87
C PHE A 735 -13.75 21.07 -6.15
N PRO A 736 -13.02 20.15 -6.83
CA PRO A 736 -12.67 18.83 -6.30
C PRO A 736 -11.38 18.74 -5.46
N TRP A 737 -10.84 19.86 -4.96
CA TRP A 737 -9.48 19.94 -4.42
C TRP A 737 -9.44 20.19 -2.90
N SER A 738 -9.63 19.14 -2.09
CA SER A 738 -9.46 19.21 -0.63
C SER A 738 -8.04 18.82 -0.16
N PHE A 739 -7.57 19.57 0.86
CA PHE A 739 -6.33 19.53 1.65
C PHE A 739 -5.13 18.62 1.24
N PRO A 740 -3.91 19.18 1.09
CA PRO A 740 -2.68 18.44 0.78
C PRO A 740 -2.13 17.55 1.92
N ALA A 741 -2.74 17.58 3.11
CA ALA A 741 -2.33 16.76 4.26
C ALA A 741 -2.47 15.25 3.98
N GLY A 742 -3.36 14.85 3.08
CA GLY A 742 -3.53 13.45 2.66
C GLY A 742 -2.40 12.92 1.77
N LEU A 743 -1.52 13.78 1.25
CA LEU A 743 -0.46 13.37 0.32
C LEU A 743 0.63 12.50 0.97
N ASP A 744 0.60 12.22 2.28
CA ASP A 744 1.54 11.28 2.90
C ASP A 744 1.06 9.81 2.79
N GLU A 745 -0.22 9.59 2.47
CA GLU A 745 -0.79 8.26 2.23
C GLU A 745 -0.69 7.90 0.73
N PRO A 746 -0.06 6.78 0.35
CA PRO A 746 0.17 6.43 -1.05
C PRO A 746 -1.13 6.21 -1.84
N THR A 747 -2.20 5.79 -1.18
CA THR A 747 -3.57 5.66 -1.73
C THR A 747 -4.16 7.03 -2.10
N LEU A 748 -4.02 8.02 -1.21
CA LEU A 748 -4.48 9.39 -1.43
C LEU A 748 -3.61 10.11 -2.47
N GLN A 749 -2.30 9.84 -2.53
CA GLN A 749 -1.44 10.30 -3.64
C GLN A 749 -1.95 9.80 -4.99
N LEU A 750 -2.31 8.51 -5.09
CA LEU A 750 -2.85 7.93 -6.33
C LEU A 750 -4.24 8.48 -6.69
N LEU A 751 -5.12 8.69 -5.70
CA LEU A 751 -6.43 9.32 -5.93
C LEU A 751 -6.29 10.77 -6.37
N TRP A 752 -5.37 11.51 -5.76
CA TRP A 752 -5.08 12.89 -6.11
C TRP A 752 -4.41 12.99 -7.49
N LEU A 753 -3.48 12.08 -7.83
CA LEU A 753 -2.92 11.93 -9.18
C LEU A 753 -3.97 11.54 -10.21
N ARG A 754 -4.94 10.68 -9.87
CA ARG A 754 -6.08 10.37 -10.74
C ARG A 754 -6.93 11.61 -10.99
N ARG A 755 -7.18 12.45 -9.97
CA ARG A 755 -7.88 13.74 -10.14
C ARG A 755 -7.10 14.72 -10.99
N ILE A 756 -5.78 14.85 -10.80
CA ILE A 756 -4.91 15.67 -11.66
C ILE A 756 -4.93 15.16 -13.10
N ARG A 757 -4.83 13.85 -13.28
CA ARG A 757 -4.94 13.26 -14.61
C ARG A 757 -6.29 13.57 -15.22
N GLN A 758 -7.40 13.42 -14.48
CA GLN A 758 -8.74 13.78 -14.96
C GLN A 758 -8.89 15.27 -15.26
N SER A 759 -8.23 16.17 -14.53
CA SER A 759 -8.26 17.61 -14.83
C SER A 759 -7.40 18.02 -16.02
N LEU A 760 -6.34 17.25 -16.30
CA LEU A 760 -5.40 17.49 -17.41
C LEU A 760 -5.77 16.70 -18.68
N SER A 761 -6.57 15.64 -18.54
CA SER A 761 -7.08 14.81 -19.63
C SER A 761 -8.55 15.19 -19.80
N GLY A 762 -8.83 16.23 -20.60
CA GLY A 762 -10.21 16.56 -20.96
C GLY A 762 -10.93 15.36 -21.58
N PRO A 763 -12.26 15.22 -21.40
CA PRO A 763 -13.01 14.08 -21.92
C PRO A 763 -13.24 14.24 -23.44
N GLY A 764 -12.20 14.01 -24.23
CA GLY A 764 -12.24 13.96 -25.69
C GLY A 764 -12.21 12.52 -26.23
N VAL A 765 -13.19 11.69 -25.90
CA VAL A 765 -13.41 10.42 -26.63
C VAL A 765 -14.68 10.58 -27.45
N ALA A 766 -14.54 11.21 -28.62
CA ALA A 766 -15.54 11.17 -29.66
C ALA A 766 -15.68 9.72 -30.15
N GLY A 767 -16.90 9.18 -30.09
CA GLY A 767 -17.24 7.88 -30.67
C GLY A 767 -16.97 7.85 -32.18
N PRO A 768 -16.72 6.67 -32.76
CA PRO A 768 -16.27 6.52 -34.13
C PRO A 768 -17.43 6.60 -35.13
N GLU A 769 -18.26 7.64 -35.11
CA GLU A 769 -19.30 7.82 -36.13
C GLU A 769 -19.52 9.31 -36.46
N GLY A 770 -18.90 9.78 -37.55
CA GLY A 770 -19.20 11.09 -38.13
C GLY A 770 -18.02 11.72 -38.87
N GLY A 771 -17.91 11.45 -40.18
CA GLY A 771 -16.87 12.01 -41.04
C GLY A 771 -16.96 13.53 -41.17
N GLY A 772 -15.96 14.23 -40.62
CA GLY A 772 -15.76 15.67 -40.79
C GLY A 772 -14.34 16.05 -40.40
N VAL A 773 -13.41 15.97 -41.37
CA VAL A 773 -12.00 16.31 -41.18
C VAL A 773 -11.89 17.83 -40.96
N SER A 774 -11.78 18.25 -39.70
CA SER A 774 -11.30 19.57 -39.32
C SER A 774 -9.99 19.40 -38.56
N SER A 775 -8.90 19.89 -39.17
CA SER A 775 -7.50 19.60 -38.81
C SER A 775 -6.96 20.48 -37.67
N SER A 776 -7.78 20.90 -36.70
CA SER A 776 -7.36 21.86 -35.66
C SER A 776 -7.18 21.27 -34.25
N THR A 777 -7.47 20.00 -34.01
CA THR A 777 -7.43 19.39 -32.65
C THR A 777 -6.04 18.92 -32.20
N ALA A 778 -5.05 18.82 -33.09
CA ALA A 778 -3.73 18.30 -32.73
C ALA A 778 -2.92 19.22 -31.80
N ASN A 779 -3.25 20.52 -31.72
CA ASN A 779 -2.49 21.49 -30.92
C ASN A 779 -2.84 21.45 -29.42
N ASP A 780 -4.07 21.07 -29.04
CA ASP A 780 -4.49 21.09 -27.63
C ASP A 780 -3.98 19.86 -26.85
N GLU A 781 -3.92 18.68 -27.48
CA GLU A 781 -3.37 17.48 -26.84
C GLU A 781 -1.88 17.64 -26.46
N CYS A 782 -1.15 18.46 -27.23
CA CYS A 782 0.26 18.75 -27.04
C CYS A 782 0.54 19.50 -25.71
N PHE A 783 -0.28 20.50 -25.40
CA PHE A 783 -0.12 21.32 -24.19
C PHE A 783 -0.43 20.52 -22.91
N GLY A 784 -1.39 19.60 -22.98
CA GLY A 784 -1.76 18.71 -21.88
C GLY A 784 -0.62 17.79 -21.45
N ALA A 785 0.13 17.20 -22.38
CA ALA A 785 1.20 16.25 -22.04
C ALA A 785 2.39 16.92 -21.34
N ALA A 786 2.82 18.11 -21.79
CA ALA A 786 3.94 18.83 -21.19
C ALA A 786 3.61 19.35 -19.78
N SER A 787 2.42 19.92 -19.60
CA SER A 787 1.93 20.36 -18.29
C SER A 787 1.76 19.19 -17.32
N TRP A 788 1.28 18.04 -17.81
CA TRP A 788 1.17 16.82 -17.03
C TRP A 788 2.52 16.29 -16.55
N LEU A 789 3.53 16.22 -17.43
CA LEU A 789 4.89 15.80 -17.04
C LEU A 789 5.52 16.78 -16.05
N SER A 790 5.34 18.09 -16.27
CA SER A 790 5.82 19.12 -15.35
C SER A 790 5.20 18.95 -13.95
N ALA A 791 3.90 18.65 -13.87
CA ALA A 791 3.23 18.39 -12.60
C ALA A 791 3.79 17.15 -11.89
N HIS A 792 4.06 16.07 -12.62
CA HIS A 792 4.67 14.86 -12.07
C HIS A 792 6.11 15.11 -11.59
N CYS A 793 6.86 15.96 -12.28
CA CYS A 793 8.19 16.37 -11.86
C CYS A 793 8.16 17.16 -10.55
N TRP A 794 7.28 18.17 -10.45
CA TRP A 794 7.10 18.91 -9.20
C TRP A 794 6.64 18.01 -8.05
N LEU A 795 5.80 17.01 -8.32
CA LEU A 795 5.41 16.03 -7.32
C LEU A 795 6.56 15.16 -6.83
N GLY A 796 7.38 14.67 -7.76
CA GLY A 796 8.60 13.94 -7.44
C GLY A 796 9.51 14.77 -6.55
N LEU A 797 9.75 16.03 -6.92
CA LEU A 797 10.58 16.96 -6.15
C LEU A 797 9.99 17.26 -4.77
N LEU A 798 8.66 17.45 -4.68
CA LEU A 798 7.98 17.64 -3.40
C LEU A 798 8.20 16.44 -2.47
N ALA A 799 8.08 15.22 -3.01
CA ALA A 799 8.29 14.01 -2.24
C ALA A 799 9.77 13.83 -1.82
N VAL A 800 10.73 14.29 -2.64
CA VAL A 800 12.16 14.36 -2.26
C VAL A 800 12.36 15.34 -1.11
N CYS A 801 11.77 16.53 -1.20
CA CYS A 801 11.82 17.54 -0.15
C CYS A 801 11.21 17.05 1.16
N ARG A 802 10.10 16.30 1.11
CA ARG A 802 9.53 15.63 2.29
C ARG A 802 10.46 14.58 2.87
N GLY A 803 11.15 13.82 2.00
CA GLY A 803 12.20 12.90 2.43
C GLY A 803 13.33 13.58 3.22
N TRP A 804 13.72 14.81 2.84
CA TRP A 804 14.68 15.59 3.63
C TRP A 804 14.15 15.97 5.01
N GLN A 805 12.88 16.37 5.08
CA GLN A 805 12.23 16.72 6.35
C GLN A 805 12.11 15.50 7.26
N ALA A 806 11.86 14.32 6.69
CA ALA A 806 11.89 13.03 7.40
C ALA A 806 13.31 12.55 7.75
N LYS A 807 14.36 13.32 7.43
CA LYS A 807 15.78 13.01 7.65
C LYS A 807 16.22 11.70 6.99
N ASP A 808 15.69 11.39 5.82
CA ASP A 808 16.10 10.23 5.03
C ASP A 808 17.58 10.38 4.62
N ALA A 809 18.45 9.50 5.13
CA ALA A 809 19.89 9.58 4.94
C ALA A 809 20.31 9.56 3.45
N ALA A 810 19.57 8.84 2.60
CA ALA A 810 19.88 8.75 1.18
C ALA A 810 19.58 10.07 0.44
N LEU A 811 18.51 10.76 0.84
CA LEU A 811 18.06 11.98 0.19
C LEU A 811 18.74 13.24 0.76
N THR A 812 19.16 13.20 2.02
CA THR A 812 19.83 14.31 2.74
C THR A 812 21.32 14.45 2.38
N HIS A 813 21.85 13.63 1.47
CA HIS A 813 23.21 13.79 0.99
C HIS A 813 23.41 15.15 0.31
N ARG A 814 24.49 15.86 0.66
CA ARG A 814 24.78 17.23 0.21
C ARG A 814 24.62 17.41 -1.31
N ASP A 815 25.19 16.50 -2.09
CA ASP A 815 25.14 16.58 -3.56
C ASP A 815 23.72 16.45 -4.11
N VAL A 816 22.89 15.60 -3.50
CA VAL A 816 21.49 15.40 -3.90
C VAL A 816 20.65 16.61 -3.50
N THR A 817 20.86 17.14 -2.30
CA THR A 817 20.20 18.37 -1.85
C THR A 817 20.56 19.55 -2.74
N GLN A 818 21.84 19.74 -3.06
CA GLN A 818 22.30 20.80 -3.96
C GLN A 818 21.74 20.64 -5.37
N ALA A 819 21.75 19.43 -5.93
CA ALA A 819 21.15 19.12 -7.23
C ALA A 819 19.66 19.45 -7.25
N THR A 820 18.92 19.05 -6.22
CA THR A 820 17.47 19.28 -6.13
C THR A 820 17.17 20.77 -5.98
N HIS A 821 17.95 21.49 -5.18
CA HIS A 821 17.88 22.94 -5.06
C HIS A 821 18.08 23.65 -6.42
N THR A 822 19.11 23.27 -7.18
CA THR A 822 19.36 23.85 -8.52
C THR A 822 18.25 23.51 -9.51
N THR A 823 17.75 22.28 -9.46
CA THR A 823 16.64 21.82 -10.31
C THR A 823 15.34 22.56 -10.02
N ILE A 824 15.00 22.74 -8.74
CA ILE A 824 13.81 23.53 -8.35
C ILE A 824 13.94 24.98 -8.84
N ALA A 825 15.13 25.60 -8.71
CA ALA A 825 15.35 26.96 -9.21
C ALA A 825 15.20 27.06 -10.73
N GLU A 826 15.76 26.11 -11.49
CA GLU A 826 15.63 26.07 -12.95
C GLU A 826 14.17 25.83 -13.37
N LEU A 827 13.44 24.92 -12.72
CA LEU A 827 12.03 24.70 -13.02
C LEU A 827 11.14 25.88 -12.64
N ALA A 828 11.46 26.58 -11.55
CA ALA A 828 10.76 27.79 -11.16
C ALA A 828 10.91 28.91 -12.22
N SER A 829 12.06 29.01 -12.90
CA SER A 829 12.23 29.92 -14.05
C SER A 829 11.46 29.53 -15.31
N LYS A 830 10.98 28.29 -15.40
CA LYS A 830 10.20 27.76 -16.53
C LYS A 830 8.70 27.66 -16.22
N LEU A 831 8.23 28.22 -15.10
CA LEU A 831 6.81 28.22 -14.78
C LEU A 831 6.04 29.07 -15.81
N PRO A 832 4.89 28.58 -16.31
CA PRO A 832 4.04 29.40 -17.17
C PRO A 832 3.50 30.59 -16.39
N ALA A 833 3.18 31.69 -17.06
CA ALA A 833 2.47 32.79 -16.42
C ALA A 833 1.15 32.28 -15.83
N LEU A 834 0.87 32.67 -14.59
CA LEU A 834 -0.36 32.37 -13.90
C LEU A 834 -1.51 33.06 -14.67
N PRO A 835 -2.57 32.34 -15.05
CA PRO A 835 -3.76 32.94 -15.64
C PRO A 835 -4.42 33.89 -14.64
N PRO A 836 -5.30 34.81 -15.09
CA PRO A 836 -6.13 35.59 -14.18
C PRO A 836 -6.94 34.65 -13.29
N LEU A 837 -6.57 34.58 -12.01
CA LEU A 837 -7.19 33.68 -11.05
C LEU A 837 -8.54 34.23 -10.61
N GLN A 838 -9.52 33.35 -10.50
CA GLN A 838 -10.73 33.69 -9.76
C GLN A 838 -10.37 33.90 -8.28
N PRO A 839 -11.06 34.80 -7.55
CA PRO A 839 -10.75 35.09 -6.14
C PRO A 839 -10.65 33.85 -5.25
N GLY A 840 -11.49 32.84 -5.50
CA GLY A 840 -11.46 31.54 -4.79
C GLY A 840 -10.21 30.70 -5.10
N GLU A 841 -9.78 30.64 -6.36
CA GLU A 841 -8.57 29.92 -6.78
C GLU A 841 -7.32 30.59 -6.21
N ALA A 842 -7.31 31.91 -6.18
CA ALA A 842 -6.25 32.71 -5.62
C ALA A 842 -6.15 32.50 -4.09
N ALA A 843 -7.27 32.54 -3.40
CA ALA A 843 -7.32 32.21 -1.97
C ALA A 843 -6.87 30.77 -1.70
N GLN A 844 -7.22 29.81 -2.56
CA GLN A 844 -6.81 28.41 -2.43
C GLN A 844 -5.31 28.22 -2.64
N LEU A 845 -4.76 28.77 -3.72
CA LEU A 845 -3.32 28.74 -4.01
C LEU A 845 -2.53 29.32 -2.83
N MET A 846 -3.06 30.41 -2.24
CA MET A 846 -2.47 31.02 -1.07
C MET A 846 -2.64 30.23 0.21
N ALA A 847 -3.82 29.63 0.44
CA ALA A 847 -4.04 28.76 1.60
C ALA A 847 -3.06 27.59 1.57
N TRP A 848 -2.79 27.02 0.39
CA TRP A 848 -1.80 25.94 0.25
C TRP A 848 -0.38 26.45 0.46
N ALA A 849 -0.04 27.61 -0.08
CA ALA A 849 1.27 28.21 0.12
C ALA A 849 1.53 28.58 1.60
N ALA A 850 0.51 29.09 2.30
CA ALA A 850 0.60 29.61 3.67
C ALA A 850 0.33 28.57 4.78
N ALA A 851 -0.39 27.46 4.51
CA ALA A 851 -0.82 26.50 5.53
C ALA A 851 0.35 26.05 6.42
N PRO A 852 0.43 26.38 7.73
CA PRO A 852 1.57 26.03 8.56
C PRO A 852 1.80 24.52 8.49
N TRP A 853 3.06 24.12 8.27
CA TRP A 853 3.43 22.72 8.21
C TRP A 853 3.53 22.27 9.66
N VAL A 854 2.37 22.00 10.27
CA VAL A 854 2.32 21.41 11.59
C VAL A 854 2.77 19.98 11.40
N ALA A 855 4.06 19.74 11.62
CA ALA A 855 4.56 18.40 11.80
C ALA A 855 3.73 17.81 12.96
N VAL A 856 2.84 16.87 12.64
CA VAL A 856 2.18 16.01 13.63
C VAL A 856 3.29 15.13 14.24
N THR A 857 4.12 15.77 15.05
CA THR A 857 5.09 15.11 15.89
C THR A 857 4.33 14.82 17.16
N SER A 858 3.93 13.55 17.26
CA SER A 858 3.41 12.93 18.48
C SER A 858 4.30 13.33 19.66
N GLY A 859 3.81 14.28 20.46
CA GLY A 859 4.38 14.65 21.73
C GLY A 859 3.98 13.62 22.78
N SER A 860 4.95 12.82 23.19
CA SER A 860 4.92 12.05 24.42
C SER A 860 4.87 13.02 25.61
N GLY A 861 3.72 13.09 26.30
CA GLY A 861 3.55 13.71 27.60
C GLY A 861 2.24 13.25 28.20
N GLY A 862 2.31 12.33 29.17
CA GLY A 862 1.15 11.86 29.91
C GLY A 862 0.48 12.97 30.70
N GLY A 863 -0.84 12.89 30.80
CA GLY A 863 -1.69 13.82 31.52
C GLY A 863 -3.10 13.70 30.99
N ASP A 864 -3.88 12.81 31.61
CA ASP A 864 -5.34 12.82 31.53
C ASP A 864 -5.85 14.23 31.83
N ASP A 865 -6.35 14.95 30.81
CA ASP A 865 -7.26 16.12 30.92
C ASP A 865 -7.44 16.79 29.53
N TRP A 866 -8.09 16.11 28.58
CA TRP A 866 -8.62 16.75 27.35
C TRP A 866 -10.16 16.73 27.27
N GLU A 867 -10.83 16.29 28.33
CA GLU A 867 -12.29 16.33 28.47
C GLU A 867 -12.75 17.39 29.49
N SER A 868 -12.24 18.62 29.43
CA SER A 868 -12.88 19.77 30.13
C SER A 868 -12.37 21.13 29.66
N TYR A 869 -12.69 21.52 28.42
CA TYR A 869 -12.81 22.94 28.05
C TYR A 869 -14.03 23.10 27.14
N GLY A 870 -14.94 23.99 27.55
CA GLY A 870 -16.33 24.04 27.10
C GLY A 870 -16.55 24.45 25.63
N SER A 871 -17.55 23.80 25.03
CA SER A 871 -18.75 24.37 24.37
C SER A 871 -18.68 25.61 23.45
N SER A 872 -17.54 26.15 23.03
CA SER A 872 -17.51 27.19 21.99
C SER A 872 -16.21 27.17 21.19
N GLY A 873 -16.22 26.49 20.05
CA GLY A 873 -15.10 26.52 19.10
C GLY A 873 -14.90 25.24 18.28
N ARG A 874 -15.96 24.73 17.63
CA ARG A 874 -15.79 23.79 16.50
C ARG A 874 -15.35 24.60 15.27
N PRO A 875 -14.26 24.26 14.55
CA PRO A 875 -14.08 24.75 13.20
C PRO A 875 -15.14 24.06 12.32
N LEU A 876 -16.08 24.87 11.84
CA LEU A 876 -17.09 24.53 10.86
C LEU A 876 -16.42 24.06 9.55
N ALA A 877 -16.24 22.76 9.40
CA ALA A 877 -16.44 22.11 8.12
C ALA A 877 -17.95 21.95 7.92
N ALA A 878 -18.64 23.06 7.65
CA ALA A 878 -20.03 23.05 7.17
C ALA A 878 -19.98 22.52 5.72
N GLU A 879 -20.68 21.45 5.35
CA GLU A 879 -22.14 21.35 5.37
C GLU A 879 -22.77 22.62 4.78
N VAL A 880 -22.36 22.96 3.55
CA VAL A 880 -23.18 23.79 2.67
C VAL A 880 -24.27 22.89 2.11
N ALA A 881 -25.46 23.06 2.67
CA ALA A 881 -26.69 22.46 2.20
C ALA A 881 -26.83 22.60 0.68
N VAL A 882 -27.07 21.45 0.05
CA VAL A 882 -27.58 21.31 -1.30
C VAL A 882 -28.91 22.08 -1.39
N LEU A 883 -28.87 23.29 -1.93
CA LEU A 883 -30.04 23.90 -2.54
C LEU A 883 -29.94 23.65 -4.05
N ASN A 884 -30.80 22.74 -4.52
CA ASN A 884 -31.14 22.56 -5.93
C ASN A 884 -31.43 23.91 -6.60
N PRO A 885 -31.00 24.06 -7.86
CA PRO A 885 -31.92 24.56 -8.87
C PRO A 885 -32.09 23.50 -9.98
N VAL A 886 -33.34 23.06 -10.05
CA VAL A 886 -34.15 22.75 -11.24
C VAL A 886 -33.36 22.44 -12.54
N ALA A 887 -33.57 21.22 -13.01
CA ALA A 887 -33.33 20.78 -14.37
C ALA A 887 -33.92 21.74 -15.41
N ASP A 888 -33.12 22.20 -16.36
CA ASP A 888 -33.59 22.27 -17.74
C ASP A 888 -32.47 22.00 -18.75
N ARG A 889 -32.88 21.37 -19.84
CA ARG A 889 -32.09 20.78 -20.91
C ARG A 889 -31.25 21.79 -21.69
N GLY A 890 -30.09 21.33 -22.15
CA GLY A 890 -29.40 21.95 -23.29
C GLY A 890 -28.00 21.41 -23.51
N GLY A 891 -27.88 20.32 -24.27
CA GLY A 891 -26.59 19.88 -24.78
C GLY A 891 -25.98 20.94 -25.68
N GLY A 892 -24.85 21.51 -25.26
CA GLY A 892 -23.96 22.30 -26.09
C GLY A 892 -22.57 21.68 -25.98
N GLY A 893 -22.01 21.24 -27.10
CA GLY A 893 -20.65 20.70 -27.17
C GLY A 893 -19.66 21.74 -26.63
N GLY A 894 -19.19 21.52 -25.40
CA GLY A 894 -18.23 22.39 -24.74
C GLY A 894 -16.89 22.28 -25.45
N GLY A 895 -16.50 23.35 -26.14
CA GLY A 895 -15.13 23.50 -26.60
C GLY A 895 -14.19 23.39 -25.39
N GLU A 896 -13.15 22.58 -25.50
CA GLU A 896 -12.04 22.53 -24.56
C GLU A 896 -11.32 23.89 -24.59
N GLY A 897 -11.90 24.86 -23.88
CA GLY A 897 -11.50 26.25 -23.93
C GLY A 897 -10.30 26.59 -23.04
N PRO A 898 -9.88 27.87 -23.02
CA PRO A 898 -8.77 28.40 -22.22
C PRO A 898 -8.84 28.09 -20.71
N GLU A 899 -9.98 27.64 -20.21
CA GLU A 899 -10.14 27.20 -18.81
C GLU A 899 -9.31 25.96 -18.45
N SER A 900 -9.13 25.00 -19.36
CA SER A 900 -8.35 23.78 -19.06
C SER A 900 -6.87 24.10 -18.84
N ALA A 901 -6.30 24.92 -19.72
CA ALA A 901 -4.95 25.44 -19.62
C ALA A 901 -4.76 26.29 -18.34
N ALA A 902 -5.76 27.10 -17.98
CA ALA A 902 -5.74 27.87 -16.75
C ALA A 902 -5.65 26.96 -15.51
N ARG A 903 -6.53 25.95 -15.39
CA ARG A 903 -6.52 24.98 -14.28
C ARG A 903 -5.21 24.19 -14.19
N ALA A 904 -4.64 23.81 -15.33
CA ALA A 904 -3.33 23.16 -15.40
C ALA A 904 -2.23 24.06 -14.83
N ALA A 905 -2.21 25.34 -15.22
CA ALA A 905 -1.28 26.33 -14.69
C ALA A 905 -1.44 26.51 -13.18
N VAL A 906 -2.67 26.69 -12.66
CA VAL A 906 -2.91 26.82 -11.20
C VAL A 906 -2.38 25.60 -10.44
N THR A 907 -2.57 24.39 -10.99
CA THR A 907 -2.08 23.15 -10.39
C THR A 907 -0.55 23.09 -10.34
N LEU A 908 0.12 23.48 -11.43
CA LEU A 908 1.58 23.56 -11.49
C LEU A 908 2.13 24.57 -10.49
N TRP A 909 1.52 25.76 -10.41
CA TRP A 909 1.89 26.80 -9.47
C TRP A 909 1.72 26.38 -8.01
N SER A 910 0.63 25.68 -7.72
CA SER A 910 0.34 25.13 -6.40
C SER A 910 1.41 24.11 -5.96
N LEU A 911 1.79 23.22 -6.87
CA LEU A 911 2.85 22.23 -6.65
C LEU A 911 4.22 22.87 -6.48
N ALA A 912 4.54 23.85 -7.32
CA ALA A 912 5.78 24.61 -7.25
C ALA A 912 5.89 25.37 -5.92
N ALA A 913 4.81 26.03 -5.48
CA ALA A 913 4.75 26.73 -4.20
C ALA A 913 5.03 25.78 -3.02
N CYS A 914 4.44 24.57 -3.04
CA CYS A 914 4.71 23.54 -2.03
C CYS A 914 6.18 23.10 -2.01
N CYS A 915 6.83 22.97 -3.17
CA CYS A 915 8.24 22.60 -3.25
C CYS A 915 9.17 23.72 -2.80
N LEU A 916 8.91 24.95 -3.26
CA LEU A 916 9.71 26.13 -2.91
C LEU A 916 9.69 26.41 -1.41
N ARG A 917 8.58 26.08 -0.75
CA ARG A 917 8.46 26.14 0.71
C ARG A 917 9.43 25.25 1.48
N CYS A 918 9.82 24.12 0.89
CA CYS A 918 10.78 23.23 1.52
C CYS A 918 12.21 23.79 1.47
N LEU A 919 12.44 24.86 0.72
CA LEU A 919 13.73 25.53 0.59
C LEU A 919 13.92 26.61 1.64
N ARG A 920 15.17 26.89 1.99
CA ARG A 920 15.52 27.96 2.92
C ARG A 920 15.26 29.35 2.28
N PRO A 921 14.77 30.34 3.04
CA PRO A 921 14.54 31.71 2.54
C PRO A 921 15.77 32.33 1.87
N GLU A 922 16.97 32.08 2.40
CA GLU A 922 18.22 32.59 1.83
C GLU A 922 18.49 31.98 0.45
N PHE A 923 18.14 30.72 0.24
CA PHE A 923 18.28 30.06 -1.06
C PHE A 923 17.27 30.62 -2.07
N LEU A 924 16.00 30.77 -1.66
CA LEU A 924 14.95 31.34 -2.51
C LEU A 924 15.34 32.74 -3.02
N THR A 925 15.82 33.60 -2.13
CA THR A 925 16.26 34.94 -2.50
C THR A 925 17.50 34.94 -3.41
N THR A 926 18.53 34.15 -3.08
CA THR A 926 19.83 34.20 -3.77
C THR A 926 19.96 33.35 -5.03
N GLN A 927 19.06 32.39 -5.26
CA GLN A 927 19.15 31.46 -6.39
C GLN A 927 17.90 31.47 -7.26
N VAL A 928 16.71 31.62 -6.66
CA VAL A 928 15.46 31.64 -7.44
C VAL A 928 15.16 33.07 -7.92
N LEU A 929 15.18 34.05 -7.01
CA LEU A 929 14.75 35.41 -7.32
C LEU A 929 15.83 36.26 -8.01
N THR A 930 17.09 36.14 -7.64
CA THR A 930 18.23 36.84 -8.26
C THR A 930 18.63 36.28 -9.62
N ALA A 931 18.44 34.97 -9.87
CA ALA A 931 18.59 34.42 -11.22
C ALA A 931 17.62 35.07 -12.21
N GLN A 932 16.51 35.60 -11.70
CA GLN A 932 15.50 36.37 -12.42
C GLN A 932 15.64 37.87 -12.12
N ALA A 933 16.88 38.39 -12.04
CA ALA A 933 17.11 39.80 -11.76
C ALA A 933 16.48 40.67 -12.85
N LEU A 934 15.33 41.25 -12.53
CA LEU A 934 14.65 42.25 -13.35
C LEU A 934 15.41 43.58 -13.18
N THR A 935 16.14 43.98 -14.22
CA THR A 935 16.75 45.31 -14.25
C THR A 935 15.67 46.37 -14.46
N ALA A 936 15.85 47.56 -13.89
CA ALA A 936 14.90 48.65 -14.12
C ALA A 936 14.68 48.92 -15.62
N GLU A 937 15.74 48.77 -16.43
CA GLU A 937 15.68 48.89 -17.89
C GLU A 937 14.77 47.87 -18.56
N THR A 938 14.80 46.59 -18.14
CA THR A 938 13.91 45.56 -18.71
C THR A 938 12.44 45.81 -18.37
N LEU A 939 12.17 46.41 -17.21
CA LEU A 939 10.80 46.77 -16.79
C LEU A 939 10.24 48.03 -17.49
N THR A 940 11.09 48.88 -18.06
CA THR A 940 10.67 50.15 -18.69
C THR A 940 10.74 50.14 -20.21
N ALA A 941 11.61 49.34 -20.82
CA ALA A 941 11.94 49.46 -22.25
C ALA A 941 11.33 48.37 -23.16
N GLN A 942 10.83 47.27 -22.60
CA GLN A 942 10.35 46.13 -23.39
C GLN A 942 8.95 45.66 -22.95
N ALA A 943 8.21 45.08 -23.90
CA ALA A 943 7.00 44.35 -23.59
C ALA A 943 7.35 43.24 -22.58
N VAL A 944 6.66 43.24 -21.44
CA VAL A 944 6.80 42.23 -20.38
C VAL A 944 6.58 40.86 -21.02
N THR A 945 7.62 40.05 -21.13
CA THR A 945 7.50 38.68 -21.64
C THR A 945 6.74 37.81 -20.64
N ALA A 946 6.12 36.73 -21.10
CA ALA A 946 5.44 35.77 -20.22
C ALA A 946 6.36 35.24 -19.10
N GLU A 947 7.67 35.12 -19.37
CA GLU A 947 8.68 34.71 -18.38
C GLU A 947 8.89 35.79 -17.31
N THR A 948 9.00 37.07 -17.70
CA THR A 948 9.09 38.18 -16.73
C THR A 948 7.82 38.30 -15.90
N LEU A 949 6.65 38.08 -16.50
CA LEU A 949 5.37 38.04 -15.81
C LEU A 949 5.32 36.90 -14.78
N ALA A 950 5.69 35.67 -15.17
CA ALA A 950 5.77 34.52 -14.29
C ALA A 950 6.76 34.76 -13.12
N SER A 951 7.91 35.39 -13.40
CA SER A 951 8.88 35.78 -12.37
C SER A 951 8.29 36.74 -11.34
N LEU A 952 7.56 37.77 -11.79
CA LEU A 952 6.87 38.72 -10.93
C LEU A 952 5.78 38.05 -10.09
N GLN A 953 4.99 37.16 -10.70
CA GLN A 953 3.98 36.37 -9.99
C GLN A 953 4.59 35.44 -8.96
N LEU A 954 5.78 34.88 -9.23
CA LEU A 954 6.50 34.02 -8.30
C LEU A 954 6.95 34.79 -7.06
N ARG A 955 7.46 36.00 -7.24
CA ARG A 955 7.79 36.92 -6.14
C ARG A 955 6.55 37.19 -5.28
N CYS A 956 5.40 37.46 -5.91
CA CYS A 956 4.14 37.64 -5.20
C CYS A 956 3.79 36.42 -4.36
N VAL A 957 3.74 35.23 -4.95
CA VAL A 957 3.36 33.98 -4.25
C VAL A 957 4.29 33.68 -3.07
N LEU A 958 5.62 33.85 -3.24
CA LEU A 958 6.60 33.59 -2.18
C LEU A 958 6.56 34.58 -1.02
N VAL A 959 6.22 35.85 -1.30
CA VAL A 959 6.00 36.85 -0.24
C VAL A 959 4.68 36.59 0.45
N ALA A 960 3.64 36.32 -0.33
CA ALA A 960 2.29 36.03 0.15
C ALA A 960 2.26 34.81 1.09
N SER A 961 3.13 33.81 0.85
CA SER A 961 3.29 32.62 1.69
C SER A 961 4.21 32.83 2.90
N GLY A 962 4.81 34.02 3.04
CA GLY A 962 5.74 34.38 4.11
C GLY A 962 7.11 33.73 4.02
N HIS A 963 7.49 33.16 2.86
CA HIS A 963 8.80 32.50 2.69
C HIS A 963 9.91 33.49 2.35
N VAL A 964 9.53 34.64 1.82
CA VAL A 964 10.46 35.68 1.39
C VAL A 964 10.02 37.01 1.99
N SER A 965 10.99 37.88 2.29
CA SER A 965 10.70 39.22 2.81
C SER A 965 9.86 40.03 1.83
N TYR A 966 8.91 40.81 2.35
CA TYR A 966 8.12 41.76 1.56
C TYR A 966 8.94 42.76 0.75
N ARG A 967 10.23 42.95 1.07
CA ARG A 967 11.17 43.75 0.28
C ARG A 967 11.32 43.24 -1.16
N GLU A 968 11.11 41.95 -1.39
CA GLU A 968 11.16 41.37 -2.74
C GLU A 968 9.95 41.75 -3.62
N LEU A 969 8.94 42.43 -3.06
CA LEU A 969 7.87 43.06 -3.84
C LEU A 969 8.30 44.39 -4.48
N MET A 970 9.49 44.93 -4.17
CA MET A 970 9.93 46.20 -4.76
C MET A 970 10.01 46.17 -6.29
N PRO A 971 10.56 45.12 -6.96
CA PRO A 971 10.53 45.00 -8.42
C PRO A 971 9.12 44.84 -8.98
N VAL A 972 8.25 44.11 -8.25
CA VAL A 972 6.84 43.93 -8.65
C VAL A 972 6.10 45.25 -8.62
N ARG A 973 6.35 46.04 -7.58
CA ARG A 973 5.79 47.39 -7.43
C ARG A 973 6.24 48.30 -8.56
N THR A 974 7.53 48.31 -8.92
CA THR A 974 8.02 49.12 -10.04
C THR A 974 7.44 48.68 -11.37
N ALA A 975 7.27 47.37 -11.59
CA ALA A 975 6.67 46.81 -12.79
C ALA A 975 5.17 47.13 -12.90
N ALA A 976 4.43 47.04 -11.79
CA ALA A 976 3.01 47.38 -11.75
C ALA A 976 2.78 48.88 -12.00
N ALA A 977 3.63 49.74 -11.41
CA ALA A 977 3.59 51.17 -11.65
C ALA A 977 3.95 51.53 -13.10
N SER A 978 4.98 50.92 -13.68
CA SER A 978 5.35 51.16 -15.09
C SER A 978 4.27 50.64 -16.06
N ALA A 979 3.68 49.48 -15.79
CA ALA A 979 2.57 48.92 -16.57
C ALA A 979 1.33 49.81 -16.52
N ALA A 980 1.04 50.45 -15.37
CA ALA A 980 -0.10 51.35 -15.23
C ALA A 980 0.08 52.70 -15.95
N VAL A 981 1.34 53.12 -16.21
CA VAL A 981 1.67 54.33 -16.99
C VAL A 981 1.65 54.05 -18.49
N SER A 982 1.89 52.81 -18.91
CA SER A 982 1.88 52.40 -20.32
C SER A 982 0.47 52.15 -20.85
N ALA A 983 0.17 52.64 -22.06
CA ALA A 983 -1.10 52.38 -22.76
C ALA A 983 -1.34 50.88 -23.05
N ALA A 984 -0.32 50.02 -22.89
CA ALA A 984 -0.44 48.56 -22.97
C ALA A 984 -0.98 47.91 -21.67
N GLY A 985 -1.37 48.70 -20.66
CA GLY A 985 -1.75 48.24 -19.32
C GLY A 985 -2.92 47.24 -19.24
N HIS A 986 -3.71 47.08 -20.29
CA HIS A 986 -4.80 46.10 -20.32
C HIS A 986 -4.31 44.65 -20.40
N VAL A 987 -3.27 44.35 -21.18
CA VAL A 987 -2.86 42.96 -21.44
C VAL A 987 -2.10 42.34 -20.25
N TYR A 988 -1.45 43.16 -19.41
CA TYR A 988 -0.52 42.69 -18.38
C TYR A 988 -0.94 42.99 -16.94
N GLY A 989 -1.80 44.00 -16.71
CA GLY A 989 -2.21 44.35 -15.35
C GLY A 989 -3.06 43.27 -14.68
N ASP A 990 -3.94 42.59 -15.42
CA ASP A 990 -4.89 41.60 -14.89
C ASP A 990 -4.21 40.40 -14.23
N PRO A 991 -3.24 39.74 -14.89
CA PRO A 991 -2.60 38.55 -14.30
C PRO A 991 -1.70 38.87 -13.09
N LEU A 992 -1.26 40.12 -12.90
CA LEU A 992 -0.46 40.52 -11.73
C LEU A 992 -1.28 41.03 -10.55
N LEU A 993 -2.47 41.57 -10.81
CA LEU A 993 -3.32 42.17 -9.78
C LEU A 993 -3.67 41.16 -8.67
N THR A 994 -4.14 39.97 -9.04
CA THR A 994 -4.55 38.97 -8.05
C THR A 994 -3.37 38.49 -7.19
N PRO A 995 -2.23 38.06 -7.76
CA PRO A 995 -1.07 37.66 -6.95
C PRO A 995 -0.50 38.81 -6.11
N LEU A 996 -0.41 40.02 -6.65
CA LEU A 996 0.12 41.19 -5.93
C LEU A 996 -0.78 41.58 -4.76
N SER A 997 -2.09 41.60 -4.96
CA SER A 997 -3.06 41.96 -3.93
C SER A 997 -3.01 40.97 -2.75
N LEU A 998 -2.88 39.67 -3.04
CA LEU A 998 -2.67 38.62 -2.04
C LEU A 998 -1.32 38.74 -1.34
N ALA A 999 -0.25 39.07 -2.08
CA ALA A 999 1.06 39.31 -1.48
C ALA A 999 1.01 40.47 -0.51
N LEU A 1000 0.40 41.59 -0.91
CA LEU A 1000 0.29 42.78 -0.07
C LEU A 1000 -0.55 42.54 1.17
N ALA A 1001 -1.63 41.75 1.06
CA ALA A 1001 -2.42 41.33 2.21
C ALA A 1001 -1.56 40.68 3.32
N SER A 1002 -0.52 39.93 2.97
CA SER A 1002 0.40 39.31 3.93
C SER A 1002 1.49 40.25 4.50
N THR A 1003 1.64 41.46 3.95
CA THR A 1003 2.73 42.38 4.32
C THR A 1003 2.40 43.29 5.49
N PRO A 1004 3.40 43.86 6.19
CA PRO A 1004 3.17 44.88 7.20
C PRO A 1004 2.41 46.07 6.60
N GLN A 1005 1.46 46.58 7.37
CA GLN A 1005 0.55 47.63 6.92
C GLN A 1005 1.26 48.92 6.45
N ALA A 1006 2.37 49.30 7.07
CA ALA A 1006 3.19 50.44 6.62
C ALA A 1006 3.67 50.28 5.16
N PHE A 1007 3.97 49.04 4.75
CA PHE A 1007 4.33 48.74 3.37
C PHE A 1007 3.11 48.81 2.44
N GLN A 1008 1.95 48.29 2.87
CA GLN A 1008 0.69 48.39 2.11
C GLN A 1008 0.33 49.86 1.83
N VAL A 1009 0.44 50.74 2.84
CA VAL A 1009 0.24 52.19 2.69
C VAL A 1009 1.25 52.80 1.72
N GLN A 1010 2.53 52.44 1.84
CA GLN A 1010 3.56 52.94 0.94
C GLN A 1010 3.29 52.58 -0.52
N VAL A 1011 2.84 51.35 -0.79
CA VAL A 1011 2.47 50.91 -2.13
C VAL A 1011 1.25 51.67 -2.63
N LEU A 1012 0.22 51.85 -1.80
CA LEU A 1012 -0.96 52.64 -2.15
C LEU A 1012 -0.61 54.09 -2.53
N LEU A 1013 0.20 54.76 -1.70
CA LEU A 1013 0.61 56.15 -1.96
C LEU A 1013 1.41 56.26 -3.27
N GLN A 1014 2.26 55.30 -3.56
CA GLN A 1014 3.02 55.29 -4.82
C GLN A 1014 2.16 54.98 -6.03
N THR A 1015 1.15 54.11 -5.91
CA THR A 1015 0.19 53.89 -6.99
C THR A 1015 -0.65 55.14 -7.27
N LEU A 1016 -0.98 55.93 -6.24
CA LEU A 1016 -1.68 57.21 -6.40
C LEU A 1016 -0.76 58.28 -7.01
N ASP A 1017 0.52 58.32 -6.65
CA ASP A 1017 1.50 59.23 -7.28
C ASP A 1017 1.79 58.85 -8.74
N ALA A 1018 1.79 57.55 -9.06
CA ALA A 1018 1.81 57.07 -10.44
C ALA A 1018 0.55 57.50 -11.20
N ALA A 1019 -0.65 57.37 -10.59
CA ALA A 1019 -1.90 57.84 -11.19
C ALA A 1019 -1.87 59.33 -11.51
N ARG A 1020 -1.25 60.13 -10.64
CA ARG A 1020 -1.07 61.56 -10.82
C ARG A 1020 -0.19 61.88 -12.04
N THR A 1021 0.87 61.11 -12.26
CA THR A 1021 1.84 61.38 -13.33
C THR A 1021 1.49 60.70 -14.66
N ALA A 1022 0.73 59.60 -14.62
CA ALA A 1022 0.31 58.84 -15.80
C ALA A 1022 -0.58 59.68 -16.73
N PRO A 1023 -0.48 59.54 -18.07
CA PRO A 1023 -1.35 60.24 -19.02
C PRO A 1023 -2.83 59.82 -18.86
N GLN A 1024 -3.07 58.56 -18.51
CA GLN A 1024 -4.38 58.01 -18.17
C GLN A 1024 -4.36 57.53 -16.69
N PRO A 1025 -5.07 58.21 -15.78
CA PRO A 1025 -5.06 57.85 -14.35
C PRO A 1025 -5.85 56.56 -14.06
N GLY A 1026 -6.78 56.17 -14.93
CA GLY A 1026 -7.69 55.03 -14.76
C GLY A 1026 -7.00 53.74 -14.32
N PRO A 1027 -6.05 53.16 -15.09
CA PRO A 1027 -5.39 51.91 -14.73
C PRO A 1027 -4.65 51.93 -13.39
N SER A 1028 -4.07 53.08 -13.04
CA SER A 1028 -3.39 53.26 -11.75
C SER A 1028 -4.37 53.33 -10.58
N LEU A 1029 -5.54 53.96 -10.79
CA LEU A 1029 -6.63 53.99 -9.83
C LEU A 1029 -7.31 52.63 -9.68
N GLU A 1030 -7.46 51.86 -10.76
CA GLU A 1030 -7.94 50.47 -10.73
C GLU A 1030 -7.04 49.59 -9.86
N LEU A 1031 -5.73 49.69 -10.07
CA LEU A 1031 -4.74 49.03 -9.24
C LEU A 1031 -4.88 49.48 -7.78
N GLY A 1032 -4.94 50.79 -7.53
CA GLY A 1032 -5.16 51.34 -6.18
C GLY A 1032 -6.43 50.78 -5.52
N ALA A 1033 -7.52 50.65 -6.27
CA ALA A 1033 -8.78 50.10 -5.78
C ALA A 1033 -8.71 48.61 -5.46
N ALA A 1034 -8.07 47.82 -6.32
CA ALA A 1034 -7.81 46.41 -6.04
C ALA A 1034 -6.95 46.21 -4.77
N LEU A 1035 -5.96 47.09 -4.56
CA LEU A 1035 -5.13 47.07 -3.35
C LEU A 1035 -5.93 47.40 -2.08
N VAL A 1036 -6.80 48.41 -2.15
CA VAL A 1036 -7.69 48.79 -1.03
C VAL A 1036 -8.65 47.65 -0.70
N ALA A 1037 -9.25 47.03 -1.72
CA ALA A 1037 -10.14 45.87 -1.54
C ALA A 1037 -9.41 44.72 -0.84
N ALA A 1038 -8.20 44.35 -1.31
CA ALA A 1038 -7.43 43.25 -0.72
C ALA A 1038 -6.97 43.53 0.72
N ALA A 1039 -6.52 44.76 1.01
CA ALA A 1039 -6.16 45.18 2.36
C ALA A 1039 -7.38 45.10 3.31
N LEU A 1040 -8.57 45.48 2.83
CA LEU A 1040 -9.81 45.36 3.58
C LEU A 1040 -10.15 43.89 3.87
N GLY A 1041 -9.97 43.01 2.87
CA GLY A 1041 -10.29 41.58 2.95
C GLY A 1041 -9.45 40.86 3.99
N TYR A 1042 -8.16 41.14 4.01
CA TYR A 1042 -7.26 40.57 5.01
C TYR A 1042 -7.57 41.08 6.42
N ALA A 1043 -7.87 42.38 6.55
CA ALA A 1043 -8.26 42.94 7.83
C ALA A 1043 -9.60 42.36 8.34
N THR A 1044 -10.44 41.77 7.48
CA THR A 1044 -11.69 41.08 7.87
C THR A 1044 -11.54 39.57 8.14
N SER A 1045 -10.59 38.90 7.51
CA SER A 1045 -10.46 37.43 7.59
C SER A 1045 -10.04 36.91 8.97
N ALA A 1046 -9.58 37.78 9.86
CA ALA A 1046 -9.32 37.46 11.26
C ALA A 1046 -10.59 37.30 12.12
N ALA A 1047 -11.80 37.64 11.62
CA ALA A 1047 -13.00 37.69 12.48
C ALA A 1047 -14.30 37.05 11.94
N SER A 1048 -14.64 37.02 10.64
CA SER A 1048 -15.82 36.29 10.13
C SER A 1048 -15.90 36.29 8.59
N ALA A 1049 -16.77 35.41 8.05
CA ALA A 1049 -17.09 35.21 6.63
C ALA A 1049 -16.90 36.43 5.72
N ALA A 1050 -16.17 36.22 4.62
CA ALA A 1050 -15.84 37.23 3.61
C ALA A 1050 -17.09 38.03 3.19
N ALA A 1051 -17.00 39.36 3.26
CA ALA A 1051 -18.03 40.23 2.73
C ALA A 1051 -18.16 39.97 1.20
N PRO A 1052 -19.35 39.64 0.67
CA PRO A 1052 -19.55 39.35 -0.75
C PRO A 1052 -19.12 40.52 -1.67
N GLU A 1053 -19.20 41.75 -1.15
CA GLU A 1053 -18.70 42.99 -1.77
C GLU A 1053 -17.20 42.89 -2.15
N LEU A 1054 -16.43 42.16 -1.36
CA LEU A 1054 -14.98 42.00 -1.52
C LEU A 1054 -14.64 40.98 -2.61
N CYS A 1055 -15.45 39.93 -2.74
CA CYS A 1055 -15.36 38.98 -3.85
C CYS A 1055 -15.75 39.63 -5.18
N VAL A 1056 -16.74 40.53 -5.17
CA VAL A 1056 -17.16 41.30 -6.36
C VAL A 1056 -16.09 42.32 -6.75
N ALA A 1057 -15.52 43.07 -5.80
CA ALA A 1057 -14.44 44.01 -6.08
C ALA A 1057 -13.18 43.32 -6.66
N LEU A 1058 -12.88 42.10 -6.22
CA LEU A 1058 -11.75 41.32 -6.77
C LEU A 1058 -12.07 40.62 -8.10
N SER A 1059 -13.34 40.57 -8.52
CA SER A 1059 -13.75 39.90 -9.76
C SER A 1059 -13.53 40.74 -11.02
N SER A 1060 -13.50 42.08 -10.90
CA SER A 1060 -13.15 42.96 -12.02
C SER A 1060 -12.57 44.30 -11.56
N ARG A 1061 -11.66 44.87 -12.34
CA ARG A 1061 -11.08 46.19 -12.07
C ARG A 1061 -12.12 47.30 -11.97
N ARG A 1062 -13.13 47.24 -12.84
CA ARG A 1062 -14.23 48.20 -12.86
C ARG A 1062 -15.06 48.12 -11.58
N ALA A 1063 -15.38 46.91 -11.12
CA ALA A 1063 -16.06 46.72 -9.84
C ALA A 1063 -15.19 47.22 -8.67
N ALA A 1064 -13.87 47.00 -8.69
CA ALA A 1064 -12.97 47.53 -7.66
C ALA A 1064 -13.06 49.07 -7.59
N LEU A 1065 -13.00 49.74 -8.74
CA LEU A 1065 -13.14 51.19 -8.86
C LEU A 1065 -14.49 51.70 -8.35
N GLU A 1066 -15.59 51.07 -8.77
CA GLU A 1066 -16.95 51.43 -8.35
C GLU A 1066 -17.16 51.22 -6.84
N CYS A 1067 -16.44 50.25 -6.24
CA CYS A 1067 -16.44 50.00 -4.80
C CYS A 1067 -15.44 50.86 -4.01
N LEU A 1068 -14.53 51.60 -4.65
CA LEU A 1068 -13.50 52.39 -3.98
C LEU A 1068 -14.09 53.41 -2.97
N PRO A 1069 -15.17 54.17 -3.30
CA PRO A 1069 -15.75 55.13 -2.36
C PRO A 1069 -16.32 54.50 -1.09
N TYR A 1070 -16.70 53.23 -1.15
CA TYR A 1070 -17.27 52.50 -0.01
C TYR A 1070 -16.20 51.75 0.80
N THR A 1071 -15.19 51.21 0.11
CA THR A 1071 -14.14 50.39 0.73
C THR A 1071 -13.04 51.24 1.35
N LEU A 1072 -12.67 52.37 0.74
CA LEU A 1072 -11.58 53.22 1.22
C LEU A 1072 -11.86 53.86 2.61
N PRO A 1073 -13.04 54.44 2.89
CA PRO A 1073 -13.34 54.96 4.23
C PRO A 1073 -13.39 53.86 5.29
N ARG A 1074 -13.93 52.68 4.94
CA ARG A 1074 -13.93 51.50 5.82
C ARG A 1074 -12.53 50.99 6.13
N LEU A 1075 -11.59 51.12 5.19
CA LEU A 1075 -10.19 50.78 5.43
C LEU A 1075 -9.52 51.82 6.34
N LEU A 1076 -9.64 53.10 6.00
CA LEU A 1076 -8.98 54.21 6.69
C LEU A 1076 -9.53 54.47 8.10
N SER A 1077 -10.78 54.10 8.37
CA SER A 1077 -11.37 54.17 9.72
C SER A 1077 -10.84 53.12 10.70
N ARG A 1078 -10.12 52.09 10.23
CA ARG A 1078 -9.53 51.08 11.12
C ARG A 1078 -8.30 51.64 11.81
N SER A 1079 -8.12 51.26 13.08
CA SER A 1079 -7.02 51.75 13.92
C SER A 1079 -5.61 51.62 13.33
N PRO A 1080 -5.28 50.64 12.45
CA PRO A 1080 -3.97 50.61 11.83
C PRO A 1080 -3.82 51.74 10.78
N TRP A 1081 -4.88 52.04 10.02
CA TRP A 1081 -4.85 52.88 8.82
C TRP A 1081 -5.19 54.35 9.06
N SER A 1082 -5.74 54.68 10.22
CA SER A 1082 -6.15 56.04 10.57
C SER A 1082 -5.00 57.05 10.48
N SER A 1083 -3.77 56.67 10.85
CA SER A 1083 -2.59 57.53 10.74
C SER A 1083 -2.19 57.86 9.30
N SER A 1084 -2.68 57.09 8.32
CA SER A 1084 -2.38 57.26 6.90
C SER A 1084 -3.51 57.97 6.13
N CYS A 1085 -4.63 58.25 6.79
CA CYS A 1085 -5.81 58.86 6.17
C CYS A 1085 -5.50 60.19 5.48
N GLU A 1086 -4.76 61.07 6.15
CA GLU A 1086 -4.38 62.37 5.59
C GLU A 1086 -3.48 62.23 4.36
N ALA A 1087 -2.46 61.37 4.40
CA ALA A 1087 -1.55 61.16 3.28
C ALA A 1087 -2.28 60.62 2.05
N VAL A 1088 -3.21 59.68 2.25
CA VAL A 1088 -4.04 59.12 1.16
C VAL A 1088 -4.98 60.18 0.59
N ALA A 1089 -5.63 60.99 1.43
CA ALA A 1089 -6.49 62.07 0.98
C ALA A 1089 -5.72 63.16 0.21
N GLN A 1090 -4.52 63.53 0.67
CA GLN A 1090 -3.65 64.47 -0.06
C GLN A 1090 -3.20 63.92 -1.42
N ALA A 1091 -2.91 62.62 -1.51
CA ALA A 1091 -2.56 61.97 -2.76
C ALA A 1091 -3.75 61.95 -3.74
N LEU A 1092 -4.95 61.58 -3.28
CA LEU A 1092 -6.18 61.64 -4.07
C LEU A 1092 -6.50 63.06 -4.56
N LEU A 1093 -6.32 64.06 -3.69
CA LEU A 1093 -6.49 65.46 -4.04
C LEU A 1093 -5.49 65.91 -5.12
N ALA A 1094 -4.25 65.41 -5.07
CA ALA A 1094 -3.25 65.68 -6.08
C ALA A 1094 -3.61 65.07 -7.44
N VAL A 1095 -4.15 63.84 -7.45
CA VAL A 1095 -4.69 63.19 -8.67
C VAL A 1095 -5.86 64.01 -9.24
N ALA A 1096 -6.81 64.42 -8.40
CA ALA A 1096 -7.97 65.22 -8.82
C ALA A 1096 -7.56 66.55 -9.45
N ARG A 1097 -6.59 67.27 -8.85
CA ARG A 1097 -6.07 68.54 -9.38
C ARG A 1097 -5.44 68.37 -10.75
N GLU A 1098 -4.70 67.30 -10.95
CA GLU A 1098 -4.02 67.04 -12.22
C GLU A 1098 -5.02 66.63 -13.30
N GLY A 1099 -6.03 65.80 -12.97
CA GLY A 1099 -7.15 65.50 -13.86
C GLY A 1099 -7.90 66.76 -14.32
N LEU A 1100 -8.23 67.66 -13.38
CA LEU A 1100 -8.88 68.94 -13.68
C LEU A 1100 -8.01 69.85 -14.56
N ARG A 1101 -6.69 69.91 -14.30
CA ARG A 1101 -5.76 70.71 -15.14
C ARG A 1101 -5.74 70.22 -16.58
N ARG A 1102 -5.72 68.90 -16.78
CA ARG A 1102 -5.71 68.30 -18.12
C ARG A 1102 -7.03 68.50 -18.85
N GLY A 1103 -8.15 68.41 -18.15
CA GLY A 1103 -9.48 68.68 -18.72
C GLY A 1103 -9.66 70.12 -19.22
N VAL A 1104 -9.01 71.10 -18.58
CA VAL A 1104 -9.07 72.52 -18.99
C VAL A 1104 -8.17 72.84 -20.18
N GLN A 1105 -7.10 72.07 -20.42
CA GLN A 1105 -6.03 72.45 -21.36
C GLN A 1105 -6.13 71.85 -22.78
N GLY A 1106 -7.08 70.97 -23.10
CA GLY A 1106 -7.09 70.33 -24.43
C GLY A 1106 -8.47 69.95 -24.99
N PRO A 1107 -8.92 70.56 -26.11
CA PRO A 1107 -10.07 70.08 -26.88
C PRO A 1107 -9.64 68.91 -27.78
N VAL A 1108 -9.19 67.79 -27.18
CA VAL A 1108 -8.89 66.57 -27.95
C VAL A 1108 -10.16 65.70 -27.96
N VAL A 1109 -10.89 65.82 -29.06
CA VAL A 1109 -12.14 65.10 -29.34
C VAL A 1109 -11.83 63.60 -29.46
N GLY A 1110 -12.08 62.82 -28.40
CA GLY A 1110 -12.05 61.35 -28.48
C GLY A 1110 -11.65 60.59 -27.22
N VAL A 1111 -10.96 61.18 -26.25
CA VAL A 1111 -10.39 60.47 -25.08
C VAL A 1111 -11.10 60.81 -23.75
N SER A 1112 -12.19 61.57 -23.76
CA SER A 1112 -12.65 62.27 -22.54
C SER A 1112 -13.45 61.42 -21.53
N LYS A 1113 -14.20 60.38 -21.95
CA LYS A 1113 -15.15 59.72 -21.03
C LYS A 1113 -14.49 58.97 -19.86
N GLU A 1114 -13.36 58.31 -20.08
CA GLU A 1114 -12.67 57.55 -19.03
C GLU A 1114 -11.92 58.46 -18.05
N ALA A 1115 -11.34 59.55 -18.55
CA ALA A 1115 -10.68 60.54 -17.70
C ALA A 1115 -11.67 61.28 -16.81
N ASP A 1116 -12.86 61.60 -17.34
CA ASP A 1116 -13.96 62.18 -16.57
C ASP A 1116 -14.46 61.20 -15.49
N GLN A 1117 -14.66 59.93 -15.85
CA GLN A 1117 -15.11 58.90 -14.90
C GLN A 1117 -14.11 58.65 -13.76
N ALA A 1118 -12.80 58.64 -14.06
CA ALA A 1118 -11.76 58.54 -13.04
C ALA A 1118 -11.75 59.76 -12.09
N GLY A 1119 -11.97 60.96 -12.62
CA GLY A 1119 -12.11 62.18 -11.85
C GLY A 1119 -13.31 62.12 -10.89
N ASP A 1120 -14.45 61.66 -11.39
CA ASP A 1120 -15.68 61.52 -10.60
C ASP A 1120 -15.48 60.53 -9.44
N ILE A 1121 -14.87 59.36 -9.69
CA ILE A 1121 -14.60 58.37 -8.64
C ILE A 1121 -13.67 58.93 -7.55
N VAL A 1122 -12.61 59.64 -7.92
CA VAL A 1122 -11.69 60.25 -6.95
C VAL A 1122 -12.40 61.29 -6.10
N LEU A 1123 -13.27 62.10 -6.71
CA LEU A 1123 -14.07 63.09 -5.99
C LEU A 1123 -15.08 62.43 -5.03
N THR A 1124 -15.75 61.36 -5.45
CA THR A 1124 -16.65 60.57 -4.59
C THR A 1124 -15.88 59.94 -3.42
N CYS A 1125 -14.65 59.47 -3.64
CA CYS A 1125 -13.80 58.97 -2.56
C CYS A 1125 -13.41 60.06 -1.56
N LEU A 1126 -13.02 61.24 -2.04
CA LEU A 1126 -12.70 62.38 -1.17
C LEU A 1126 -13.91 62.81 -0.33
N TRP A 1127 -15.11 62.76 -0.92
CA TRP A 1127 -16.35 63.04 -0.21
C TRP A 1127 -16.69 61.97 0.83
N ALA A 1128 -16.52 60.68 0.50
CA ALA A 1128 -16.75 59.58 1.42
C ALA A 1128 -15.74 59.57 2.60
N LEU A 1129 -14.56 60.16 2.42
CA LEU A 1129 -13.56 60.33 3.48
C LEU A 1129 -13.84 61.50 4.42
N ARG A 1130 -14.83 62.35 4.14
CA ARG A 1130 -15.17 63.53 4.94
C ARG A 1130 -15.29 63.23 6.42
N ASP A 1131 -15.98 62.13 6.76
CA ASP A 1131 -16.30 61.79 8.13
C ASP A 1131 -15.12 61.11 8.87
N VAL A 1132 -14.05 60.75 8.15
CA VAL A 1132 -12.84 60.11 8.69
C VAL A 1132 -11.67 61.11 8.79
N LEU A 1133 -11.72 62.20 8.02
CA LEU A 1133 -10.63 63.18 7.93
C LEU A 1133 -10.63 64.19 9.09
N PRO A 1134 -9.46 64.67 9.52
CA PRO A 1134 -9.36 65.81 10.41
C PRO A 1134 -9.99 67.07 9.79
N ALA A 1135 -10.61 67.91 10.62
CA ALA A 1135 -11.32 69.12 10.19
C ALA A 1135 -10.46 70.08 9.34
N TYR A 1136 -9.15 70.18 9.58
CA TYR A 1136 -8.28 71.04 8.78
C TYR A 1136 -8.06 70.50 7.35
N THR A 1137 -8.08 69.18 7.16
CA THR A 1137 -7.96 68.56 5.83
C THR A 1137 -9.26 68.77 5.03
N HIS A 1138 -10.39 68.80 5.73
CA HIS A 1138 -11.68 69.17 5.16
C HIS A 1138 -11.70 70.62 4.63
N ASP A 1139 -11.15 71.56 5.39
CA ASP A 1139 -11.02 72.95 4.95
C ASP A 1139 -10.12 73.08 3.71
N GLN A 1140 -9.04 72.30 3.63
CA GLN A 1140 -8.20 72.24 2.43
C GLN A 1140 -8.95 71.67 1.23
N LEU A 1141 -9.77 70.63 1.44
CA LEU A 1141 -10.61 70.04 0.40
C LEU A 1141 -11.59 71.08 -0.17
N HIS A 1142 -12.32 71.79 0.70
CA HIS A 1142 -13.24 72.85 0.30
C HIS A 1142 -12.56 74.04 -0.38
N ALA A 1143 -11.34 74.40 0.07
CA ALA A 1143 -10.59 75.48 -0.55
C ALA A 1143 -10.07 75.12 -1.95
N THR A 1144 -9.91 73.83 -2.26
CA THR A 1144 -9.24 73.40 -3.50
C THR A 1144 -10.17 72.80 -4.53
N LEU A 1145 -11.33 72.28 -4.12
CA LEU A 1145 -12.42 71.93 -5.01
C LEU A 1145 -13.34 73.15 -5.17
N THR A 1146 -13.54 73.61 -6.41
CA THR A 1146 -14.48 74.73 -6.63
C THR A 1146 -15.90 74.30 -6.26
N TRP A 1147 -16.75 75.25 -5.87
CA TRP A 1147 -18.17 74.99 -5.60
C TRP A 1147 -18.88 74.25 -6.74
N GLN A 1148 -18.49 74.50 -8.00
CA GLN A 1148 -19.05 73.79 -9.17
C GLN A 1148 -18.62 72.32 -9.23
N THR A 1149 -17.37 72.01 -8.83
CA THR A 1149 -16.88 70.64 -8.73
C THR A 1149 -17.58 69.91 -7.60
N LEU A 1150 -17.78 70.58 -6.45
CA LEU A 1150 -18.54 70.04 -5.32
C LEU A 1150 -20.02 69.81 -5.67
N ALA A 1151 -20.65 70.70 -6.43
CA ALA A 1151 -22.04 70.54 -6.88
C ALA A 1151 -22.22 69.29 -7.74
N ARG A 1152 -21.28 69.01 -8.66
CA ARG A 1152 -21.31 67.75 -9.44
C ARG A 1152 -21.21 66.51 -8.57
N VAL A 1153 -20.42 66.55 -7.50
CA VAL A 1153 -20.30 65.41 -6.57
C VAL A 1153 -21.60 65.18 -5.80
N VAL A 1154 -22.28 66.25 -5.37
CA VAL A 1154 -23.58 66.15 -4.71
C VAL A 1154 -24.62 65.52 -5.65
N ASP A 1155 -24.65 65.93 -6.91
CA ASP A 1155 -25.54 65.35 -7.93
C ASP A 1155 -25.23 63.86 -8.19
N ILE A 1156 -23.95 63.44 -8.12
CA ILE A 1156 -23.53 62.04 -8.29
C ILE A 1156 -23.89 61.18 -7.07
N VAL A 1157 -23.90 61.76 -5.87
CA VAL A 1157 -24.13 61.06 -4.59
C VAL A 1157 -25.63 60.91 -4.27
N GLU A 1158 -26.47 61.84 -4.70
CA GLU A 1158 -27.93 61.74 -4.55
C GLU A 1158 -28.56 60.68 -5.47
N VAL A 1159 -27.82 60.24 -6.50
CA VAL A 1159 -28.17 59.16 -7.44
C VAL A 1159 -27.61 57.84 -6.95
#